data_AF-A0A947HF99-F1
#
_entry.id   AF-A0A947HF99-F1
#
_cell.length_a   1.000
_cell.length_b   1.000
_cell.length_c   1.000
_cell.angle_alpha   90.00
_cell.angle_beta   90.00
_cell.angle_gamma   90.00
#
_symmetry.space_group_name_H-M   'P 1'
#
loop_
_entity.id
_entity.type
_entity.pdbx_description
1 polymer ?
#
loop_
_entity_poly.entity_id
_entity_poly.type
_entity_poly.pdbx_seq_one_letter_code
_entity_poly.pdbx_strand_id
1 'polypeptide(L)'
;MLKLPPSSGSPIPSQSFPVSATASPPALPEPPEQAEDLALAQGENLQVSEPEKGPLAVAPPLRFAAGAPAETGTKKPKPQPNKPQPNKKAPPAPPLKKPAPPKSDPLPAPVPEPEPEPEPVDPDLGLDKPARIKGSNRPPEKADEQVYDEYLSLQRELRDDPSQTSQTSLSPEARRTLIQEKLLLRLGRETYQNLPPAQQTALNQFLARFEIKDLVLSEVQSEGGADAVDGIVTGTGVDGHYTNSLLNSIKGLLESKRLSPELLTALENFQQAPLHPELESQRLTLLRSALQELAFPERIEQHSKGTCAPTTVQILLALKNPVKYLEILRGLASPEGKVPPAHLSGSDLMEREADTLKDDKSGRSLSSRLLQPAFMEYANGPENYDNARDRNINGDKEYPGLDEKGAVRLNAALFGENTYQLRYLHADPDPTWKGFVKSSQLKQELAQALAQGEPVPVGLRWGESAHKILLTAIDPAQEKAFFMNPWGELQHMHLEVFYARLDSASLPQLPTLTPLENKTALETLPGKASKKSAYNAISNWRYYKVTDYLVEDPVLKKLPEAHKTLLREKFRSLRLSPEYGSRQLDLLLHLSKSGLADEHMFSRIQAVRDKDELAALVRLYGLSEKLSPEALKPLLDAAPDQNLDAVYYEMLLAHLDQPEMSGFLIAKAQAQKSAKETGQIETQNSAQAKIKEDFIALESGGSLENLKDLSKGANEQTRLFMLRKIAEKWPHAQAEQAAQVLTADLNLIELKYLLQGIEPNTRFVGADSPDQLRRFLRMSVRNAALTRKAAGT
;
A
#
# COMPACT_ATOMS: atom_id res chain seq x y z
N MET A 1 -28.17 27.14 49.21
CA MET A 1 -29.08 28.30 49.15
C MET A 1 -28.25 29.56 48.99
N LEU A 2 -28.22 30.18 47.80
CA LEU A 2 -27.92 31.58 47.57
C LEU A 2 -28.52 31.95 46.21
N LYS A 3 -29.39 32.97 46.21
CA LYS A 3 -30.27 33.38 45.11
C LYS A 3 -29.52 34.20 44.06
N LEU A 4 -29.78 33.94 42.78
CA LEU A 4 -29.41 34.81 41.67
C LEU A 4 -30.44 35.95 41.51
N PRO A 5 -30.04 37.17 41.12
CA PRO A 5 -30.97 38.26 40.80
C PRO A 5 -31.44 38.22 39.32
N PRO A 6 -32.61 38.81 39.00
CA PRO A 6 -33.26 38.70 37.70
C PRO A 6 -32.70 39.68 36.65
N SER A 7 -32.72 39.24 35.38
CA SER A 7 -32.36 40.01 34.20
C SER A 7 -33.38 41.11 33.90
N SER A 8 -32.95 42.37 33.93
CA SER A 8 -33.71 43.50 33.40
C SER A 8 -33.34 43.72 31.93
N GLY A 9 -34.26 43.41 31.02
CA GLY A 9 -34.19 43.83 29.62
C GLY A 9 -34.56 45.30 29.50
N SER A 10 -33.82 46.03 28.66
CA SER A 10 -34.21 47.35 28.14
C SER A 10 -33.98 47.37 26.63
N PRO A 11 -34.92 47.93 25.84
CA PRO A 11 -34.85 47.91 24.39
C PRO A 11 -33.90 49.01 23.86
N ILE A 12 -33.12 48.65 22.84
CA ILE A 12 -32.25 49.57 22.10
C ILE A 12 -33.10 50.40 21.13
N PRO A 13 -32.92 51.73 21.04
CA PRO A 13 -33.67 52.57 20.10
C PRO A 13 -33.11 52.44 18.67
N SER A 14 -34.01 52.31 17.71
CA SER A 14 -33.73 52.35 16.27
C SER A 14 -33.30 53.75 15.83
N GLN A 15 -32.05 53.90 15.38
CA GLN A 15 -31.59 55.06 14.64
C GLN A 15 -31.66 54.77 13.14
N SER A 16 -32.45 55.58 12.44
CA SER A 16 -32.54 55.66 10.99
C SER A 16 -31.37 56.48 10.43
N PHE A 17 -30.66 55.92 9.44
CA PHE A 17 -29.69 56.66 8.63
C PHE A 17 -30.33 57.13 7.32
N PRO A 18 -30.01 58.35 6.83
CA PRO A 18 -30.58 58.89 5.60
C PRO A 18 -29.92 58.29 4.36
N VAL A 19 -30.75 58.01 3.36
CA VAL A 19 -30.36 57.64 1.99
C VAL A 19 -29.84 58.90 1.28
N SER A 20 -28.64 58.84 0.70
CA SER A 20 -28.17 59.85 -0.25
C SER A 20 -27.56 59.23 -1.50
N ALA A 21 -28.03 59.82 -2.60
CA ALA A 21 -27.83 59.64 -4.03
C ALA A 21 -26.43 59.25 -4.58
N THR A 22 -26.47 58.34 -5.56
CA THR A 22 -25.76 58.29 -6.85
C THR A 22 -24.33 58.85 -6.97
N ALA A 23 -23.38 57.96 -7.20
CA ALA A 23 -22.14 58.26 -7.92
C ALA A 23 -21.85 57.15 -8.95
N SER A 24 -21.68 57.54 -10.22
CA SER A 24 -21.32 56.67 -11.34
C SER A 24 -19.86 56.19 -11.24
N PRO A 25 -19.51 55.02 -11.80
CA PRO A 25 -18.13 54.53 -11.84
C PRO A 25 -17.30 55.27 -12.91
N PRO A 26 -15.97 55.38 -12.74
CA PRO A 26 -15.07 56.02 -13.70
C PRO A 26 -14.84 55.13 -14.93
N ALA A 27 -14.71 55.78 -16.08
CA ALA A 27 -14.45 55.17 -17.38
C ALA A 27 -13.03 54.58 -17.46
N LEU A 28 -12.92 53.45 -18.17
CA LEU A 28 -11.67 52.81 -18.57
C LEU A 28 -10.96 53.61 -19.68
N PRO A 29 -9.62 53.57 -19.78
CA PRO A 29 -8.89 54.24 -20.85
C PRO A 29 -8.95 53.44 -22.16
N GLU A 30 -9.17 54.15 -23.27
CA GLU A 30 -9.13 53.63 -24.64
C GLU A 30 -7.71 53.25 -25.09
N PRO A 31 -7.55 52.26 -26.01
CA PRO A 31 -6.28 51.94 -26.63
C PRO A 31 -5.96 52.89 -27.81
N PRO A 32 -4.68 53.14 -28.13
CA PRO A 32 -4.32 54.00 -29.25
C PRO A 32 -4.41 53.26 -30.59
N GLU A 33 -5.25 53.78 -31.50
CA GLU A 33 -5.17 53.57 -32.95
C GLU A 33 -4.16 54.55 -33.57
N GLN A 34 -3.21 54.08 -34.38
CA GLN A 34 -2.74 54.67 -35.66
C GLN A 34 -2.11 53.54 -36.51
N ALA A 35 -2.78 53.13 -37.61
CA ALA A 35 -2.50 53.44 -39.03
C ALA A 35 -1.27 52.67 -39.59
N GLU A 36 -1.47 51.58 -40.34
CA GLU A 36 -1.56 51.53 -41.83
C GLU A 36 -0.27 51.98 -42.55
N ASP A 37 0.44 51.01 -43.18
CA ASP A 37 0.73 51.10 -44.62
C ASP A 37 1.44 49.85 -45.23
N LEU A 38 0.90 49.44 -46.38
CA LEU A 38 1.54 48.96 -47.63
C LEU A 38 2.25 47.58 -47.77
N ALA A 39 1.58 46.76 -48.60
CA ALA A 39 2.05 46.19 -49.89
C ALA A 39 2.73 44.80 -49.98
N LEU A 40 1.95 43.85 -50.51
CA LEU A 40 2.20 42.97 -51.67
C LEU A 40 3.64 42.77 -52.21
N ALA A 41 4.12 41.51 -52.17
CA ALA A 41 4.80 40.78 -53.26
C ALA A 41 4.92 39.28 -52.86
N GLN A 42 4.16 38.37 -53.48
CA GLN A 42 4.61 37.45 -54.54
C GLN A 42 5.99 36.78 -54.34
N GLY A 43 5.96 35.43 -54.27
CA GLY A 43 6.84 34.62 -55.11
C GLY A 43 7.92 33.76 -54.44
N GLU A 44 7.82 32.45 -54.72
CA GLU A 44 8.91 31.50 -54.96
C GLU A 44 9.30 30.46 -53.89
N ASN A 45 8.94 29.21 -54.24
CA ASN A 45 9.69 27.96 -54.11
C ASN A 45 11.18 28.07 -53.73
N LEU A 46 11.63 27.15 -52.86
CA LEU A 46 12.77 26.22 -53.07
C LEU A 46 12.97 25.42 -51.77
N GLN A 47 12.66 24.12 -51.80
CA GLN A 47 13.59 23.00 -51.96
C GLN A 47 14.20 22.47 -50.64
N VAL A 48 13.85 21.22 -50.40
CA VAL A 48 14.46 20.24 -49.52
C VAL A 48 15.96 20.13 -49.78
N SER A 49 16.77 20.14 -48.72
CA SER A 49 18.07 19.46 -48.72
C SER A 49 18.37 18.85 -47.35
N GLU A 50 18.82 17.59 -47.41
CA GLU A 50 19.27 16.72 -46.33
C GLU A 50 20.62 17.18 -45.72
N PRO A 51 21.04 16.60 -44.57
CA PRO A 51 22.08 17.16 -43.74
C PRO A 51 23.48 16.63 -44.08
N GLU A 52 24.46 17.54 -44.16
CA GLU A 52 25.88 17.19 -44.19
C GLU A 52 26.51 17.19 -42.79
N LYS A 53 27.39 16.19 -42.61
CA LYS A 53 28.20 15.88 -41.44
C LYS A 53 29.27 16.96 -41.19
N GLY A 54 29.51 17.28 -39.92
CA GLY A 54 30.69 18.04 -39.48
C GLY A 54 31.01 17.80 -38.00
N PRO A 55 32.27 17.94 -37.55
CA PRO A 55 32.88 16.99 -36.61
C PRO A 55 33.14 17.50 -35.18
N LEU A 56 33.27 16.51 -34.27
CA LEU A 56 34.08 16.44 -33.03
C LEU A 56 34.64 17.76 -32.46
N ALA A 57 34.08 18.19 -31.32
CA ALA A 57 34.66 19.19 -30.45
C ALA A 57 35.60 18.55 -29.41
N VAL A 58 36.85 19.02 -29.44
CA VAL A 58 37.95 18.71 -28.51
C VAL A 58 37.90 19.69 -27.33
N ALA A 59 38.14 19.17 -26.12
CA ALA A 59 38.17 19.92 -24.86
C ALA A 59 39.33 20.95 -24.79
N PRO A 60 39.17 22.06 -24.02
CA PRO A 60 40.25 23.03 -23.84
C PRO A 60 41.17 22.69 -22.65
N PRO A 61 42.44 23.13 -22.67
CA PRO A 61 43.47 22.69 -21.74
C PRO A 61 43.65 23.58 -20.50
N LEU A 62 44.07 22.93 -19.41
CA LEU A 62 44.61 23.52 -18.18
C LEU A 62 45.90 24.31 -18.44
N ARG A 63 46.01 25.52 -17.90
CA ARG A 63 47.26 26.27 -17.77
C ARG A 63 47.65 26.47 -16.31
N PHE A 64 48.93 26.17 -16.03
CA PHE A 64 49.68 26.46 -14.82
C PHE A 64 50.21 27.91 -14.83
N ALA A 65 50.20 28.57 -13.67
CA ALA A 65 51.19 29.55 -13.18
C ALA A 65 50.83 29.86 -11.70
N ALA A 66 51.61 29.47 -10.69
CA ALA A 66 52.84 30.10 -10.18
C ALA A 66 52.59 31.44 -9.45
N GLY A 67 52.79 31.44 -8.12
CA GLY A 67 52.83 32.66 -7.29
C GLY A 67 52.71 32.37 -5.79
N ALA A 68 53.84 32.18 -5.11
CA ALA A 68 53.97 32.22 -3.64
C ALA A 68 53.90 33.69 -3.14
N PRO A 69 53.69 33.94 -1.83
CA PRO A 69 54.84 33.94 -0.91
C PRO A 69 54.57 33.32 0.48
N ALA A 70 55.65 33.32 1.26
CA ALA A 70 55.96 32.50 2.43
C ALA A 70 55.51 33.08 3.79
N GLU A 71 55.90 32.32 4.84
CA GLU A 71 55.94 32.63 6.29
C GLU A 71 54.63 32.32 7.04
N THR A 72 54.57 31.61 8.18
CA THR A 72 55.46 30.97 9.18
C THR A 72 54.59 29.84 9.82
N GLY A 73 55.01 28.69 10.34
CA GLY A 73 56.17 28.37 11.15
C GLY A 73 55.78 27.88 12.56
N THR A 74 54.95 26.82 12.70
CA THR A 74 54.83 26.08 13.99
C THR A 74 54.79 24.56 13.76
N LYS A 75 55.89 23.90 14.16
CA LYS A 75 56.13 22.45 14.11
C LYS A 75 55.22 21.73 15.11
N LYS A 76 54.39 20.78 14.64
CA LYS A 76 53.84 19.69 15.46
C LYS A 76 54.79 18.47 15.40
N PRO A 77 55.06 17.78 16.51
CA PRO A 77 55.96 16.63 16.53
C PRO A 77 55.31 15.37 15.93
N LYS A 78 56.11 14.59 15.18
CA LYS A 78 55.76 13.25 14.68
C LYS A 78 55.48 12.28 15.85
N PRO A 79 54.51 11.36 15.71
CA PRO A 79 54.27 10.32 16.71
C PRO A 79 55.40 9.29 16.69
N GLN A 80 55.93 8.99 17.89
CA GLN A 80 56.86 7.88 18.11
C GLN A 80 56.11 6.53 18.10
N PRO A 81 56.78 5.44 17.69
CA PRO A 81 56.21 4.10 17.72
C PRO A 81 56.18 3.56 19.17
N ASN A 82 55.00 3.07 19.59
CA ASN A 82 54.79 2.47 20.89
C ASN A 82 55.66 1.21 21.09
N LYS A 83 56.43 1.21 22.18
CA LYS A 83 57.08 0.00 22.73
C LYS A 83 56.05 -0.84 23.51
N PRO A 84 56.19 -2.18 23.54
CA PRO A 84 55.31 -3.06 24.32
C PRO A 84 55.58 -2.89 25.83
N GLN A 85 54.52 -2.72 26.63
CA GLN A 85 54.60 -2.80 28.09
C GLN A 85 54.56 -4.27 28.57
N PRO A 86 55.21 -4.59 29.70
CA PRO A 86 55.27 -5.95 30.23
C PRO A 86 54.01 -6.33 31.03
N ASN A 87 53.66 -7.61 30.92
CA ASN A 87 52.57 -8.31 31.62
C ASN A 87 52.52 -8.00 33.13
N LYS A 88 51.39 -7.44 33.59
CA LYS A 88 50.99 -7.45 35.00
C LYS A 88 50.35 -8.79 35.34
N LYS A 89 50.93 -9.50 36.32
CA LYS A 89 50.38 -10.72 36.93
C LYS A 89 49.06 -10.41 37.66
N ALA A 90 48.06 -11.27 37.45
CA ALA A 90 46.83 -11.30 38.21
C ALA A 90 47.07 -11.76 39.67
N PRO A 91 46.29 -11.27 40.66
CA PRO A 91 46.35 -11.78 42.03
C PRO A 91 45.66 -13.16 42.16
N PRO A 92 46.07 -13.99 43.14
CA PRO A 92 45.54 -15.34 43.31
C PRO A 92 44.13 -15.34 43.92
N ALA A 93 43.30 -16.29 43.47
CA ALA A 93 41.96 -16.54 43.99
C ALA A 93 42.00 -17.04 45.45
N PRO A 94 41.01 -16.69 46.29
CA PRO A 94 40.90 -17.21 47.65
C PRO A 94 40.43 -18.68 47.67
N PRO A 95 40.79 -19.45 48.72
CA PRO A 95 40.51 -20.88 48.77
C PRO A 95 39.02 -21.18 49.07
N LEU A 96 38.48 -22.16 48.34
CA LEU A 96 37.15 -22.74 48.53
C LEU A 96 37.04 -23.39 49.91
N LYS A 97 36.07 -22.94 50.72
CA LYS A 97 35.66 -23.61 51.95
C LYS A 97 34.85 -24.87 51.63
N LYS A 98 35.17 -25.98 52.33
CA LYS A 98 34.44 -27.25 52.26
C LYS A 98 32.98 -27.08 52.72
N PRO A 99 32.01 -27.79 52.12
CA PRO A 99 30.63 -27.79 52.59
C PRO A 99 30.51 -28.60 53.88
N ALA A 100 29.71 -28.07 54.82
CA ALA A 100 29.25 -28.80 56.00
C ALA A 100 28.13 -29.78 55.62
N PRO A 101 27.98 -30.92 56.32
CA PRO A 101 26.92 -31.88 56.05
C PRO A 101 25.54 -31.30 56.44
N PRO A 102 24.46 -31.64 55.71
CA PRO A 102 23.15 -31.07 55.94
C PRO A 102 22.54 -31.58 57.25
N LYS A 103 21.99 -30.65 58.03
CA LYS A 103 21.06 -30.97 59.11
C LYS A 103 19.69 -31.24 58.47
N SER A 104 19.04 -32.32 58.89
CA SER A 104 17.68 -32.67 58.50
C SER A 104 16.69 -31.78 59.25
N ASP A 105 16.13 -30.79 58.56
CA ASP A 105 14.99 -30.02 59.04
C ASP A 105 13.67 -30.78 58.76
N PRO A 106 12.65 -30.63 59.63
CA PRO A 106 11.38 -31.32 59.49
C PRO A 106 10.59 -30.81 58.27
N LEU A 107 9.84 -31.73 57.65
CA LEU A 107 9.04 -31.53 56.44
C LEU A 107 8.22 -30.22 56.48
N PRO A 108 8.37 -29.33 55.48
CA PRO A 108 7.51 -28.17 55.35
C PRO A 108 6.10 -28.60 54.94
N ALA A 109 5.10 -27.92 55.50
CA ALA A 109 3.71 -28.03 55.08
C ALA A 109 3.56 -27.80 53.56
N PRO A 110 2.57 -28.42 52.90
CA PRO A 110 2.37 -28.31 51.46
C PRO A 110 2.29 -26.84 51.04
N VAL A 111 3.23 -26.45 50.18
CA VAL A 111 3.26 -25.14 49.52
C VAL A 111 2.04 -25.08 48.60
N PRO A 112 1.17 -24.05 48.71
CA PRO A 112 0.09 -23.86 47.75
C PRO A 112 0.70 -23.71 46.35
N GLU A 113 0.11 -24.38 45.36
CA GLU A 113 0.54 -24.29 43.96
C GLU A 113 0.75 -22.82 43.58
N PRO A 114 1.91 -22.45 43.00
CA PRO A 114 2.12 -21.10 42.51
C PRO A 114 1.02 -20.81 41.49
N GLU A 115 0.28 -19.72 41.72
CA GLU A 115 -0.65 -19.20 40.73
C GLU A 115 0.10 -19.09 39.39
N PRO A 116 -0.51 -19.54 38.28
CA PRO A 116 0.13 -19.49 36.99
C PRO A 116 0.61 -18.06 36.73
N GLU A 117 1.89 -17.91 36.39
CA GLU A 117 2.43 -16.62 35.97
C GLU A 117 1.50 -16.06 34.89
N PRO A 118 1.01 -14.81 35.04
CA PRO A 118 0.14 -14.23 34.04
C PRO A 118 0.89 -14.27 32.71
N GLU A 119 0.25 -14.85 31.68
CA GLU A 119 0.77 -14.82 30.33
C GLU A 119 1.18 -13.38 30.00
N PRO A 120 2.34 -13.16 29.35
CA PRO A 120 2.75 -11.82 28.97
C PRO A 120 1.63 -11.18 28.17
N VAL A 121 0.98 -10.18 28.77
CA VAL A 121 -0.08 -9.41 28.15
C VAL A 121 0.58 -8.68 26.99
N ASP A 122 0.36 -9.17 25.78
CA ASP A 122 0.64 -8.45 24.54
C ASP A 122 0.12 -7.02 24.71
N PRO A 123 0.98 -5.98 24.64
CA PRO A 123 0.58 -4.63 25.00
C PRO A 123 -0.48 -4.14 24.01
N ASP A 124 -1.74 -4.40 24.34
CA ASP A 124 -2.91 -3.89 23.66
C ASP A 124 -2.63 -2.43 23.31
N LEU A 125 -2.64 -2.12 22.01
CA LEU A 125 -2.24 -0.79 21.55
C LEU A 125 -3.18 0.30 22.10
N GLY A 126 -4.25 -0.09 22.80
CA GLY A 126 -5.28 0.80 23.35
C GLY A 126 -6.06 1.51 22.24
N LEU A 127 -5.92 1.00 21.01
CA LEU A 127 -6.79 1.27 19.90
C LEU A 127 -8.05 0.45 20.14
N ASP A 128 -9.22 1.08 20.11
CA ASP A 128 -10.48 0.34 19.98
C ASP A 128 -10.29 -0.60 18.78
N LYS A 129 -10.12 -1.92 19.01
CA LYS A 129 -9.69 -2.86 17.96
C LYS A 129 -10.49 -2.57 16.68
N PRO A 130 -9.88 -1.96 15.65
CA PRO A 130 -10.55 -1.87 14.38
C PRO A 130 -10.84 -3.31 13.94
N ALA A 131 -11.89 -3.51 13.15
CA ALA A 131 -12.08 -4.79 12.49
C ALA A 131 -10.73 -5.19 11.86
N ARG A 132 -10.21 -6.36 12.26
CA ARG A 132 -8.89 -6.93 11.91
C ARG A 132 -8.36 -6.33 10.61
N ILE A 133 -7.22 -5.62 10.66
CA ILE A 133 -6.55 -5.04 9.49
C ILE A 133 -6.14 -6.20 8.57
N LYS A 134 -7.05 -6.63 7.72
CA LYS A 134 -6.71 -7.16 6.41
C LYS A 134 -6.28 -5.95 5.60
N GLY A 135 -5.23 -6.08 4.79
CA GLY A 135 -4.89 -5.07 3.79
C GLY A 135 -6.15 -4.52 3.13
N SER A 136 -6.14 -3.22 2.80
CA SER A 136 -7.31 -2.45 2.42
C SER A 136 -8.07 -3.12 1.27
N ASN A 137 -8.97 -4.04 1.61
CA ASN A 137 -9.98 -4.59 0.73
C ASN A 137 -11.07 -3.53 0.56
N ARG A 138 -10.68 -2.25 0.37
CA ARG A 138 -11.60 -1.16 0.12
C ARG A 138 -12.04 -1.32 -1.33
N PRO A 139 -13.28 -1.75 -1.60
CA PRO A 139 -13.85 -1.57 -2.94
C PRO A 139 -13.87 -0.06 -3.28
N PRO A 140 -14.08 0.31 -4.56
CA PRO A 140 -14.44 1.69 -4.89
C PRO A 140 -15.55 2.17 -3.95
N GLU A 141 -15.49 3.44 -3.56
CA GLU A 141 -16.44 3.96 -2.60
C GLU A 141 -17.88 3.86 -3.13
N LYS A 142 -18.83 3.66 -2.22
CA LYS A 142 -20.25 3.88 -2.51
C LYS A 142 -20.53 5.24 -3.15
N ALA A 143 -19.69 6.24 -2.85
CA ALA A 143 -19.77 7.54 -3.47
C ALA A 143 -19.44 7.49 -4.97
N ASP A 144 -18.42 6.74 -5.40
CA ASP A 144 -18.12 6.53 -6.82
C ASP A 144 -19.20 5.66 -7.50
N GLU A 145 -19.75 4.66 -6.81
CA GLU A 145 -20.92 3.90 -7.29
C GLU A 145 -22.10 4.85 -7.57
N GLN A 146 -22.40 5.73 -6.62
CA GLN A 146 -23.46 6.72 -6.76
C GLN A 146 -23.18 7.68 -7.93
N VAL A 147 -21.94 8.16 -8.08
CA VAL A 147 -21.54 9.01 -9.22
C VAL A 147 -21.79 8.30 -10.54
N TYR A 148 -21.41 7.02 -10.64
CA TYR A 148 -21.58 6.23 -11.85
C TYR A 148 -23.06 5.92 -12.15
N ASP A 149 -23.84 5.55 -11.13
CA ASP A 149 -25.28 5.31 -11.26
C ASP A 149 -26.04 6.59 -11.66
N GLU A 150 -25.66 7.74 -11.10
CA GLU A 150 -26.20 9.05 -11.49
C GLU A 150 -25.87 9.38 -12.95
N TYR A 151 -24.66 9.07 -13.39
CA TYR A 151 -24.26 9.21 -14.79
C TYR A 151 -25.09 8.32 -15.72
N LEU A 152 -25.26 7.04 -15.39
CA LEU A 152 -26.09 6.13 -16.18
C LEU A 152 -27.56 6.57 -16.20
N SER A 153 -28.07 7.07 -15.07
CA SER A 153 -29.40 7.66 -14.97
C SER A 153 -29.56 8.86 -15.92
N LEU A 154 -28.58 9.78 -15.93
CA LEU A 154 -28.58 10.95 -16.82
C LEU A 154 -28.50 10.58 -18.29
N GLN A 155 -27.73 9.55 -18.65
CA GLN A 155 -27.69 9.06 -20.02
C GLN A 155 -29.06 8.53 -20.49
N ARG A 156 -29.78 7.81 -19.62
CA ARG A 156 -31.14 7.33 -19.90
C ARG A 156 -32.11 8.48 -20.03
N GLU A 157 -32.09 9.44 -19.09
CA GLU A 157 -32.94 10.64 -19.14
C GLU A 157 -32.77 11.40 -20.45
N LEU A 158 -31.53 11.67 -20.88
CA LEU A 158 -31.26 12.39 -22.13
C LEU A 158 -31.60 11.59 -23.39
N ARG A 159 -31.62 10.26 -23.31
CA ARG A 159 -32.04 9.40 -24.44
C ARG A 159 -33.56 9.33 -24.54
N ASP A 160 -34.23 9.32 -23.41
CA ASP A 160 -35.65 9.02 -23.31
C ASP A 160 -36.52 10.30 -23.23
N ASP A 161 -35.93 11.51 -23.18
CA ASP A 161 -36.64 12.80 -23.17
C ASP A 161 -37.25 13.14 -24.56
N PRO A 162 -38.59 13.04 -24.69
CA PRO A 162 -39.27 13.25 -25.97
C PRO A 162 -39.31 14.73 -26.40
N SER A 163 -39.05 15.68 -25.48
CA SER A 163 -38.97 17.10 -25.83
C SER A 163 -37.73 17.40 -26.67
N GLN A 164 -36.65 16.64 -26.48
CA GLN A 164 -35.41 16.76 -27.26
C GLN A 164 -35.45 16.04 -28.61
N THR A 165 -36.37 15.09 -28.83
CA THR A 165 -36.54 14.48 -30.17
C THR A 165 -37.08 15.43 -31.23
N SER A 166 -37.55 16.62 -30.84
CA SER A 166 -38.15 17.62 -31.75
C SER A 166 -37.34 18.91 -31.94
N GLN A 167 -36.33 19.16 -31.10
CA GLN A 167 -35.42 20.30 -31.23
C GLN A 167 -34.03 19.78 -31.62
N THR A 168 -33.50 20.31 -32.72
CA THR A 168 -32.13 20.16 -33.25
C THR A 168 -31.16 19.39 -32.34
N SER A 169 -30.68 18.23 -32.82
CA SER A 169 -29.67 17.39 -32.16
C SER A 169 -28.59 18.26 -31.50
N LEU A 170 -28.53 18.26 -30.17
CA LEU A 170 -27.43 18.89 -29.44
C LEU A 170 -26.11 18.37 -30.02
N SER A 171 -25.16 19.27 -30.25
CA SER A 171 -23.81 18.84 -30.62
C SER A 171 -23.26 17.92 -29.52
N PRO A 172 -22.37 16.97 -29.85
CA PRO A 172 -21.73 16.12 -28.84
C PRO A 172 -21.13 16.91 -27.67
N GLU A 173 -20.60 18.10 -27.95
CA GLU A 173 -20.04 19.04 -26.98
C GLU A 173 -21.10 19.68 -26.07
N ALA A 174 -22.23 20.13 -26.64
CA ALA A 174 -23.34 20.64 -25.85
C ALA A 174 -23.97 19.55 -24.97
N ARG A 175 -24.06 18.31 -25.47
CA ARG A 175 -24.52 17.16 -24.69
C ARG A 175 -23.57 16.81 -23.55
N ARG A 176 -22.25 16.86 -23.79
CA ARG A 176 -21.22 16.63 -22.76
C ARG A 176 -21.30 17.69 -21.67
N THR A 177 -21.36 18.96 -22.05
CA THR A 177 -21.50 20.09 -21.11
C THR A 177 -22.74 19.93 -20.25
N LEU A 178 -23.89 19.58 -20.86
CA LEU A 178 -25.14 19.34 -20.15
C LEU A 178 -25.04 18.17 -19.16
N ILE A 179 -24.37 17.07 -19.53
CA ILE A 179 -24.14 15.93 -18.62
C ILE A 179 -23.25 16.34 -17.45
N GLN A 180 -22.18 17.10 -17.71
CA GLN A 180 -21.25 17.56 -16.69
C GLN A 180 -21.93 18.51 -15.68
N GLU A 181 -22.69 19.48 -16.18
CA GLU A 181 -23.48 20.38 -15.33
C GLU A 181 -24.52 19.62 -14.50
N LYS A 182 -25.24 18.68 -15.12
CA LYS A 182 -26.24 17.85 -14.41
C LYS A 182 -25.58 16.93 -13.37
N LEU A 183 -24.37 16.41 -13.63
CA LEU A 183 -23.62 15.61 -12.66
C LEU A 183 -23.18 16.45 -11.47
N LEU A 184 -22.59 17.63 -11.70
CA LEU A 184 -22.21 18.54 -10.62
C LEU A 184 -23.42 18.96 -9.76
N LEU A 185 -24.55 19.24 -10.41
CA LEU A 185 -25.79 19.56 -9.73
C LEU A 185 -26.35 18.40 -8.92
N ARG A 186 -26.10 17.14 -9.27
CA ARG A 186 -26.55 15.99 -8.48
C ARG A 186 -25.61 15.65 -7.34
N LEU A 187 -24.30 15.79 -7.57
CA LEU A 187 -23.27 15.42 -6.62
C LEU A 187 -23.08 16.40 -5.47
N GLY A 188 -23.50 17.67 -5.62
CA GLY A 188 -23.32 18.68 -4.57
C GLY A 188 -24.20 19.90 -4.75
N ARG A 189 -25.47 19.70 -5.13
CA ARG A 189 -26.40 20.74 -5.60
C ARG A 189 -26.28 22.07 -4.86
N GLU A 190 -26.45 22.05 -3.54
CA GLU A 190 -26.45 23.26 -2.73
C GLU A 190 -25.05 23.91 -2.71
N THR A 191 -24.01 23.12 -2.50
CA THR A 191 -22.64 23.64 -2.41
C THR A 191 -22.14 24.22 -3.72
N TYR A 192 -22.39 23.54 -4.84
CA TYR A 192 -22.03 24.02 -6.17
C TYR A 192 -22.81 25.29 -6.54
N GLN A 193 -24.13 25.33 -6.28
CA GLN A 193 -24.95 26.51 -6.54
C GLN A 193 -24.54 27.73 -5.71
N ASN A 194 -24.00 27.49 -4.51
CA ASN A 194 -23.51 28.53 -3.61
C ASN A 194 -22.10 29.04 -3.96
N LEU A 195 -21.39 28.43 -4.93
CA LEU A 195 -20.12 28.95 -5.40
C LEU A 195 -20.32 30.30 -6.11
N PRO A 196 -19.35 31.23 -6.02
CA PRO A 196 -19.34 32.41 -6.88
C PRO A 196 -19.45 32.03 -8.37
N PRO A 197 -20.22 32.78 -9.20
CA PRO A 197 -20.40 32.44 -10.61
C PRO A 197 -19.10 32.25 -11.38
N ALA A 198 -18.09 33.08 -11.12
CA ALA A 198 -16.76 32.92 -11.74
C ALA A 198 -16.11 31.58 -11.41
N GLN A 199 -16.29 31.07 -10.19
CA GLN A 199 -15.75 29.79 -9.76
C GLN A 199 -16.52 28.61 -10.36
N GLN A 200 -17.85 28.73 -10.51
CA GLN A 200 -18.65 27.75 -11.25
C GLN A 200 -18.18 27.65 -12.70
N THR A 201 -17.98 28.79 -13.37
CA THR A 201 -17.46 28.85 -14.75
C THR A 201 -16.09 28.19 -14.85
N ALA A 202 -15.15 28.51 -13.95
CA ALA A 202 -13.81 27.91 -13.94
C ALA A 202 -13.87 26.39 -13.72
N LEU A 203 -14.69 25.91 -12.78
CA LEU A 203 -14.86 24.48 -12.55
C LEU A 203 -15.45 23.77 -13.77
N ASN A 204 -16.46 24.34 -14.43
CA ASN A 204 -17.03 23.78 -15.64
C ASN A 204 -16.01 23.72 -16.78
N GLN A 205 -15.21 24.78 -16.95
CA GLN A 205 -14.14 24.82 -17.95
C GLN A 205 -13.06 23.77 -17.68
N PHE A 206 -12.69 23.56 -16.41
CA PHE A 206 -11.78 22.50 -16.01
C PHE A 206 -12.33 21.11 -16.37
N LEU A 207 -13.58 20.81 -15.99
CA LEU A 207 -14.20 19.51 -16.24
C LEU A 207 -14.48 19.23 -17.73
N ALA A 208 -14.76 20.28 -18.51
CA ALA A 208 -14.96 20.17 -19.95
C ALA A 208 -13.77 19.56 -20.69
N ARG A 209 -12.57 19.55 -20.10
CA ARG A 209 -11.35 18.97 -20.68
C ARG A 209 -11.27 17.44 -20.60
N PHE A 210 -12.12 16.80 -19.79
CA PHE A 210 -12.07 15.35 -19.57
C PHE A 210 -13.25 14.61 -20.22
N GLU A 211 -12.96 13.47 -20.85
CA GLU A 211 -14.02 12.58 -21.32
C GLU A 211 -14.90 12.15 -20.14
N ILE A 212 -16.19 11.91 -20.39
CA ILE A 212 -17.12 11.62 -19.29
C ILE A 212 -16.71 10.35 -18.53
N LYS A 213 -16.20 9.33 -19.24
CA LYS A 213 -15.64 8.12 -18.60
C LYS A 213 -14.51 8.45 -17.63
N ASP A 214 -13.69 9.47 -17.93
CA ASP A 214 -12.56 9.84 -17.10
C ASP A 214 -12.99 10.58 -15.83
N LEU A 215 -14.15 11.23 -15.89
CA LEU A 215 -14.78 11.94 -14.79
C LEU A 215 -15.43 11.01 -13.76
N VAL A 216 -15.99 9.89 -14.21
CA VAL A 216 -16.84 9.00 -13.38
C VAL A 216 -16.16 7.70 -12.96
N LEU A 217 -15.13 7.26 -13.67
CA LEU A 217 -14.45 6.00 -13.35
C LEU A 217 -13.35 6.23 -12.31
N SER A 218 -13.34 5.36 -11.30
CA SER A 218 -12.21 5.16 -10.39
C SER A 218 -11.13 4.29 -11.03
N GLU A 219 -9.92 4.36 -10.49
CA GLU A 219 -8.73 3.68 -11.01
C GLU A 219 -7.93 3.03 -9.88
N VAL A 220 -7.35 1.86 -10.13
CA VAL A 220 -6.41 1.20 -9.23
C VAL A 220 -4.99 1.54 -9.69
N GLN A 221 -4.18 2.15 -8.83
CA GLN A 221 -2.90 2.75 -9.24
C GLN A 221 -1.67 1.90 -9.00
N SER A 222 -1.72 1.00 -8.02
CA SER A 222 -0.59 0.17 -7.63
C SER A 222 -1.11 -1.09 -6.98
N GLU A 223 -0.43 -2.20 -7.21
CA GLU A 223 -0.64 -3.45 -6.48
C GLU A 223 0.41 -3.52 -5.38
N GLY A 224 -0.02 -3.58 -4.13
CA GLY A 224 0.89 -3.70 -2.99
C GLY A 224 0.27 -3.14 -1.72
N GLY A 225 0.43 -3.86 -0.63
CA GLY A 225 0.10 -3.43 0.71
C GLY A 225 0.87 -4.33 1.66
N ALA A 226 1.20 -3.85 2.85
CA ALA A 226 1.67 -4.74 3.89
C ALA A 226 0.46 -5.22 4.69
N ASP A 227 0.38 -6.51 4.96
CA ASP A 227 -0.41 -6.95 6.11
C ASP A 227 0.29 -6.41 7.37
N ALA A 228 -0.47 -5.83 8.30
CA ALA A 228 0.03 -5.49 9.62
C ALA A 228 -0.29 -6.67 10.55
N VAL A 229 0.74 -7.43 10.92
CA VAL A 229 0.63 -8.48 11.94
C VAL A 229 1.31 -7.94 13.20
N ASP A 230 0.55 -7.84 14.29
CA ASP A 230 1.05 -7.41 15.61
C ASP A 230 1.72 -6.02 15.63
N GLY A 231 1.22 -5.09 14.80
CA GLY A 231 1.78 -3.73 14.68
C GLY A 231 3.05 -3.64 13.84
N ILE A 232 3.49 -4.75 13.24
CA ILE A 232 4.62 -4.83 12.33
C ILE A 232 4.10 -4.98 10.90
N VAL A 233 4.61 -4.14 10.00
CA VAL A 233 4.31 -4.11 8.57
C VAL A 233 5.05 -5.28 7.89
N THR A 234 4.37 -6.40 7.58
CA THR A 234 5.01 -7.65 7.12
C THR A 234 4.99 -7.87 5.60
N GLY A 235 4.49 -6.92 4.79
CA GLY A 235 4.79 -6.83 3.36
C GLY A 235 4.30 -7.98 2.44
N THR A 236 3.05 -8.45 2.56
CA THR A 236 2.48 -9.51 1.68
C THR A 236 1.14 -9.19 1.02
N GLY A 237 0.55 -8.02 1.26
CA GLY A 237 -0.83 -7.67 0.91
C GLY A 237 -1.07 -7.41 -0.58
N VAL A 238 -2.01 -8.17 -1.14
CA VAL A 238 -2.49 -8.19 -2.53
C VAL A 238 -3.56 -7.10 -2.79
N ASP A 239 -3.49 -5.98 -2.08
CA ASP A 239 -4.50 -4.93 -2.12
C ASP A 239 -3.93 -3.70 -2.85
N GLY A 240 -4.65 -3.20 -3.85
CA GLY A 240 -4.20 -2.05 -4.62
C GLY A 240 -4.72 -0.72 -4.06
N HIS A 241 -3.99 0.38 -4.31
CA HIS A 241 -4.47 1.72 -3.95
C HIS A 241 -5.50 2.19 -4.96
N TYR A 242 -6.70 2.44 -4.44
CA TYR A 242 -7.81 2.95 -5.23
C TYR A 242 -7.75 4.48 -5.25
N THR A 243 -7.87 5.03 -6.46
CA THR A 243 -8.15 6.44 -6.66
C THR A 243 -9.60 6.63 -7.10
N ASN A 244 -10.27 7.53 -6.39
CA ASN A 244 -11.62 7.96 -6.63
C ASN A 244 -11.75 8.55 -8.03
N SER A 245 -12.97 8.59 -8.53
CA SER A 245 -13.27 9.35 -9.73
C SER A 245 -12.93 10.84 -9.54
N LEU A 246 -12.65 11.55 -10.65
CA LEU A 246 -12.40 12.99 -10.59
C LEU A 246 -13.60 13.72 -9.98
N LEU A 247 -14.83 13.32 -10.34
CA LEU A 247 -16.04 13.94 -9.82
C LEU A 247 -16.24 13.70 -8.33
N ASN A 248 -15.96 12.51 -7.81
CA ASN A 248 -16.05 12.26 -6.38
C ASN A 248 -15.01 13.08 -5.60
N SER A 249 -13.80 13.26 -6.16
CA SER A 249 -12.78 14.10 -5.54
C SER A 249 -13.14 15.60 -5.59
N ILE A 250 -13.69 16.09 -6.70
CA ILE A 250 -14.25 17.45 -6.77
C ILE A 250 -15.40 17.63 -5.77
N LYS A 251 -16.31 16.66 -5.66
CA LYS A 251 -17.38 16.66 -4.67
C LYS A 251 -16.82 16.79 -3.25
N GLY A 252 -15.79 16.01 -2.90
CA GLY A 252 -15.11 16.10 -1.60
C GLY A 252 -14.51 17.49 -1.34
N LEU A 253 -13.87 18.11 -2.34
CA LEU A 253 -13.35 19.48 -2.24
C LEU A 253 -14.46 20.54 -2.09
N LEU A 254 -15.61 20.34 -2.75
CA LEU A 254 -16.77 21.21 -2.59
C LEU A 254 -17.36 21.07 -1.18
N GLU A 255 -17.64 19.85 -0.74
CA GLU A 255 -18.24 19.57 0.58
C GLU A 255 -17.37 20.06 1.74
N SER A 256 -16.04 19.94 1.61
CA SER A 256 -15.07 20.49 2.57
C SER A 256 -14.81 21.99 2.41
N LYS A 257 -15.42 22.64 1.41
CA LYS A 257 -15.22 24.06 1.05
C LYS A 257 -13.75 24.43 0.82
N ARG A 258 -12.97 23.49 0.26
CA ARG A 258 -11.53 23.64 -0.02
C ARG A 258 -11.23 23.88 -1.50
N LEU A 259 -12.23 23.79 -2.37
CA LEU A 259 -12.09 24.26 -3.74
C LEU A 259 -12.08 25.79 -3.76
N SER A 260 -10.95 26.40 -4.08
CA SER A 260 -10.81 27.85 -4.30
C SER A 260 -10.49 28.17 -5.77
N PRO A 261 -10.64 29.43 -6.23
CA PRO A 261 -10.19 29.85 -7.56
C PRO A 261 -8.69 29.60 -7.81
N GLU A 262 -7.86 29.82 -6.79
CA GLU A 262 -6.41 29.58 -6.86
C GLU A 262 -6.12 28.08 -7.00
N LEU A 263 -6.86 27.23 -6.27
CA LEU A 263 -6.71 25.79 -6.39
C LEU A 263 -7.15 25.28 -7.77
N LEU A 264 -8.25 25.80 -8.33
CA LEU A 264 -8.66 25.48 -9.70
C LEU A 264 -7.58 25.87 -10.71
N THR A 265 -7.02 27.07 -10.57
CA THR A 265 -5.92 27.54 -11.42
C THR A 265 -4.69 26.64 -11.29
N ALA A 266 -4.35 26.21 -10.07
CA ALA A 266 -3.24 25.29 -9.81
C ALA A 266 -3.49 23.90 -10.42
N LEU A 267 -4.72 23.37 -10.35
CA LEU A 267 -5.11 22.11 -10.99
C LEU A 267 -5.00 22.18 -12.51
N GLU A 268 -5.42 23.30 -13.12
CA GLU A 268 -5.27 23.53 -14.55
C GLU A 268 -3.80 23.58 -14.97
N ASN A 269 -3.00 24.36 -14.25
CA ASN A 269 -1.55 24.45 -14.49
C ASN A 269 -0.87 23.09 -14.32
N PHE A 270 -1.28 22.30 -13.32
CA PHE A 270 -0.77 20.95 -13.09
C PHE A 270 -1.13 20.00 -14.25
N GLN A 271 -2.38 20.03 -14.70
CA GLN A 271 -2.86 19.22 -15.82
C GLN A 271 -2.08 19.48 -17.12
N GLN A 272 -1.70 20.73 -17.37
CA GLN A 272 -1.03 21.16 -18.61
C GLN A 272 0.50 21.13 -18.54
N ALA A 273 1.08 21.00 -17.35
CA ALA A 273 2.53 21.04 -17.17
C ALA A 273 3.24 19.93 -17.97
N PRO A 274 4.44 20.20 -18.52
CA PRO A 274 5.29 19.14 -19.06
C PRO A 274 5.58 18.10 -17.98
N LEU A 275 5.41 16.82 -18.29
CA LEU A 275 5.77 15.74 -17.39
C LEU A 275 7.02 15.03 -17.87
N HIS A 276 7.67 14.32 -16.96
CA HIS A 276 8.69 13.36 -17.34
C HIS A 276 8.12 12.36 -18.36
N PRO A 277 8.86 11.96 -19.42
CA PRO A 277 8.33 11.10 -20.47
C PRO A 277 7.67 9.80 -19.98
N GLU A 278 8.20 9.19 -18.90
CA GLU A 278 7.60 7.99 -18.29
C GLU A 278 6.26 8.24 -17.56
N LEU A 279 5.92 9.50 -17.28
CA LEU A 279 4.66 9.89 -16.64
C LEU A 279 3.61 10.39 -17.65
N GLU A 280 3.95 10.65 -18.91
CA GLU A 280 3.00 11.20 -19.88
C GLU A 280 1.80 10.26 -20.11
N SER A 281 2.03 8.96 -20.20
CA SER A 281 0.96 7.96 -20.27
C SER A 281 0.15 7.82 -18.98
N GLN A 282 0.68 8.32 -17.86
CA GLN A 282 0.09 8.28 -16.51
C GLN A 282 -0.45 9.65 -16.07
N ARG A 283 -0.54 10.64 -16.96
CA ARG A 283 -0.95 12.02 -16.63
C ARG A 283 -2.29 12.08 -15.89
N LEU A 284 -3.28 11.34 -16.39
CA LEU A 284 -4.61 11.31 -15.79
C LEU A 284 -4.58 10.59 -14.43
N THR A 285 -3.84 9.50 -14.31
CA THR A 285 -3.61 8.76 -13.06
C THR A 285 -2.98 9.67 -12.00
N LEU A 286 -1.94 10.43 -12.36
CA LEU A 286 -1.28 11.38 -11.47
C LEU A 286 -2.21 12.51 -11.02
N LEU A 287 -3.03 13.04 -11.94
CA LEU A 287 -4.05 14.04 -11.59
C LEU A 287 -5.11 13.48 -10.63
N ARG A 288 -5.59 12.25 -10.87
CA ARG A 288 -6.58 11.59 -10.01
C ARG A 288 -6.05 11.38 -8.60
N SER A 289 -4.81 10.90 -8.45
CA SER A 289 -4.23 10.69 -7.12
C SER A 289 -4.03 12.00 -6.38
N ALA A 290 -3.50 13.03 -7.05
CA ALA A 290 -3.35 14.35 -6.46
C ALA A 290 -4.71 14.91 -5.99
N LEU A 291 -5.73 14.82 -6.84
CA LEU A 291 -7.06 15.34 -6.52
C LEU A 291 -7.73 14.56 -5.38
N GLN A 292 -7.60 13.23 -5.35
CA GLN A 292 -8.06 12.40 -4.23
C GLN A 292 -7.39 12.82 -2.92
N GLU A 293 -6.07 12.95 -2.92
CA GLU A 293 -5.31 13.28 -1.70
C GLU A 293 -5.67 14.68 -1.19
N LEU A 294 -5.93 15.63 -2.09
CA LEU A 294 -6.42 16.95 -1.72
C LEU A 294 -7.85 16.88 -1.15
N ALA A 295 -8.74 16.09 -1.76
CA ALA A 295 -10.13 15.96 -1.36
C ALA A 295 -10.30 15.19 -0.04
N PHE A 296 -9.51 14.13 0.15
CA PHE A 296 -9.58 13.18 1.26
C PHE A 296 -8.18 12.96 1.88
N PRO A 297 -7.59 13.97 2.55
CA PRO A 297 -6.24 13.85 3.09
C PRO A 297 -6.06 12.70 4.07
N GLU A 298 -7.11 12.27 4.76
CA GLU A 298 -7.09 11.10 5.64
C GLU A 298 -6.80 9.77 4.93
N ARG A 299 -6.73 9.76 3.59
CA ARG A 299 -6.43 8.59 2.75
C ARG A 299 -5.04 8.61 2.13
N ILE A 300 -4.22 9.59 2.50
CA ILE A 300 -2.82 9.58 2.10
C ILE A 300 -2.11 8.52 2.94
N GLU A 301 -1.46 7.57 2.26
CA GLU A 301 -0.95 6.34 2.84
C GLU A 301 0.56 6.17 2.59
N GLN A 302 1.32 5.74 3.60
CA GLN A 302 2.71 5.31 3.47
C GLN A 302 2.81 3.88 2.90
N HIS A 303 1.75 3.09 3.07
CA HIS A 303 1.70 1.64 2.82
C HIS A 303 2.91 0.88 3.40
N SER A 304 3.65 0.13 2.57
CA SER A 304 4.74 -0.74 3.02
C SER A 304 6.09 -0.03 3.22
N LYS A 305 6.13 1.31 3.10
CA LYS A 305 7.36 2.11 3.28
C LYS A 305 7.39 2.73 4.67
N GLY A 306 8.59 2.89 5.23
CA GLY A 306 8.86 3.53 6.52
C GLY A 306 8.70 5.05 6.51
N THR A 307 7.79 5.60 5.70
CA THR A 307 7.65 7.03 5.42
C THR A 307 6.60 7.73 6.29
N CYS A 308 6.31 7.24 7.50
CA CYS A 308 5.23 7.74 8.37
C CYS A 308 5.28 9.28 8.60
N ALA A 309 6.46 9.83 8.85
CA ALA A 309 6.66 11.27 9.03
C ALA A 309 6.46 12.08 7.74
N PRO A 310 7.11 11.75 6.59
CA PRO A 310 6.79 12.36 5.30
C PRO A 310 5.31 12.30 4.93
N THR A 311 4.67 11.15 5.11
CA THR A 311 3.23 10.96 4.84
C THR A 311 2.38 11.86 5.74
N THR A 312 2.70 11.96 7.04
CA THR A 312 2.03 12.89 7.97
C THR A 312 2.17 14.35 7.51
N VAL A 313 3.36 14.75 7.03
CA VAL A 313 3.59 16.11 6.53
C VAL A 313 2.90 16.35 5.18
N GLN A 314 2.80 15.33 4.32
CA GLN A 314 2.01 15.37 3.08
C GLN A 314 0.52 15.59 3.38
N ILE A 315 -0.04 14.89 4.37
CA ILE A 315 -1.42 15.10 4.84
C ILE A 315 -1.62 16.55 5.29
N LEU A 316 -0.70 17.05 6.12
CA LEU A 316 -0.73 18.43 6.60
C LEU A 316 -0.63 19.45 5.45
N LEU A 317 0.23 19.19 4.46
CA LEU A 317 0.41 20.05 3.29
C LEU A 317 -0.85 20.09 2.43
N ALA A 318 -1.46 18.94 2.16
CA ALA A 318 -2.72 18.85 1.44
C ALA A 318 -3.79 19.69 2.15
N LEU A 319 -3.92 19.54 3.47
CA LEU A 319 -4.89 20.30 4.28
C LEU A 319 -4.65 21.81 4.26
N LYS A 320 -3.43 22.25 4.56
CA LYS A 320 -3.12 23.67 4.82
C LYS A 320 -2.80 24.47 3.57
N ASN A 321 -2.16 23.87 2.57
CA ASN A 321 -1.72 24.56 1.37
C ASN A 321 -1.85 23.67 0.12
N PRO A 322 -3.09 23.43 -0.34
CA PRO A 322 -3.36 22.54 -1.48
C PRO A 322 -2.76 23.05 -2.80
N VAL A 323 -2.59 24.37 -2.95
CA VAL A 323 -1.91 24.96 -4.12
C VAL A 323 -0.43 24.57 -4.11
N LYS A 324 0.27 24.80 -2.99
CA LYS A 324 1.69 24.44 -2.84
C LYS A 324 1.92 22.93 -2.98
N TYR A 325 1.00 22.10 -2.49
CA TYR A 325 1.01 20.65 -2.74
C TYR A 325 1.14 20.35 -4.24
N LEU A 326 0.30 20.96 -5.09
CA LEU A 326 0.33 20.75 -6.54
C LEU A 326 1.58 21.33 -7.19
N GLU A 327 2.08 22.46 -6.73
CA GLU A 327 3.30 23.09 -7.26
C GLU A 327 4.54 22.21 -7.01
N ILE A 328 4.63 21.63 -5.82
CA ILE A 328 5.70 20.68 -5.46
C ILE A 328 5.57 19.42 -6.30
N LEU A 329 4.38 18.83 -6.35
CA LEU A 329 4.13 17.63 -7.15
C LEU A 329 4.44 17.87 -8.63
N ARG A 330 4.10 19.06 -9.16
CA ARG A 330 4.44 19.48 -10.53
C ARG A 330 5.95 19.49 -10.75
N GLY A 331 6.71 20.08 -9.83
CA GLY A 331 8.17 20.11 -9.89
C GLY A 331 8.77 18.71 -9.88
N LEU A 332 8.28 17.85 -8.98
CA LEU A 332 8.73 16.45 -8.92
C LEU A 332 8.30 15.62 -10.13
N ALA A 333 7.18 15.94 -10.78
CA ALA A 333 6.71 15.23 -11.97
C ALA A 333 7.29 15.77 -13.28
N SER A 334 7.95 16.93 -13.26
CA SER A 334 8.60 17.55 -14.43
C SER A 334 9.71 16.67 -15.03
N PRO A 335 10.16 16.92 -16.27
CA PRO A 335 11.31 16.22 -16.84
C PRO A 335 12.55 16.26 -15.93
N GLU A 336 12.84 17.42 -15.34
CA GLU A 336 13.99 17.63 -14.46
C GLU A 336 13.81 17.00 -13.08
N GLY A 337 12.56 16.79 -12.65
CA GLY A 337 12.24 16.24 -11.34
C GLY A 337 12.67 17.14 -10.17
N LYS A 338 12.68 18.47 -10.36
CA LYS A 338 13.15 19.44 -9.36
C LYS A 338 12.02 20.38 -8.95
N VAL A 339 11.88 20.62 -7.65
CA VAL A 339 10.96 21.62 -7.11
C VAL A 339 11.62 23.01 -7.20
N PRO A 340 11.00 24.00 -7.85
CA PRO A 340 11.55 25.35 -7.87
C PRO A 340 11.75 25.92 -6.45
N PRO A 341 12.91 26.55 -6.13
CA PRO A 341 13.19 27.07 -4.80
C PRO A 341 12.15 28.07 -4.28
N ALA A 342 11.44 28.79 -5.15
CA ALA A 342 10.37 29.71 -4.76
C ALA A 342 9.18 29.01 -4.08
N HIS A 343 9.02 27.70 -4.27
CA HIS A 343 8.02 26.90 -3.58
C HIS A 343 8.54 26.30 -2.27
N LEU A 344 9.79 26.56 -1.88
CA LEU A 344 10.38 26.12 -0.61
C LEU A 344 10.80 27.35 0.21
N SER A 345 10.77 27.23 1.53
CA SER A 345 11.13 28.33 2.42
C SER A 345 12.61 28.31 2.84
N GLY A 346 13.42 27.48 2.18
CA GLY A 346 14.85 27.32 2.42
C GLY A 346 15.64 27.37 1.11
N SER A 347 16.98 27.34 1.23
CA SER A 347 17.88 27.35 0.07
C SER A 347 18.05 26.00 -0.61
N ASP A 348 17.67 24.93 0.07
CA ASP A 348 17.94 23.57 -0.38
C ASP A 348 16.96 23.17 -1.50
N LEU A 349 17.46 22.34 -2.41
CA LEU A 349 16.70 21.85 -3.55
C LEU A 349 15.99 20.55 -3.17
N MET A 350 14.70 20.44 -3.46
CA MET A 350 13.97 19.17 -3.37
C MET A 350 13.89 18.53 -4.76
N GLU A 351 14.33 17.28 -4.85
CA GLU A 351 14.39 16.52 -6.10
C GLU A 351 13.57 15.22 -5.99
N ARG A 352 13.16 14.71 -7.14
CA ARG A 352 12.48 13.42 -7.27
C ARG A 352 13.49 12.30 -7.06
N GLU A 353 13.19 11.42 -6.11
CA GLU A 353 13.98 10.21 -5.87
C GLU A 353 13.93 9.21 -7.03
N ALA A 354 15.00 8.41 -7.15
CA ALA A 354 15.07 7.31 -8.09
C ALA A 354 13.95 6.28 -7.83
N ASP A 355 13.60 5.51 -8.88
CA ASP A 355 12.58 4.44 -8.83
C ASP A 355 11.16 4.87 -8.44
N THR A 356 10.86 6.17 -8.44
CA THR A 356 9.52 6.69 -8.10
C THR A 356 8.60 6.88 -9.30
N LEU A 357 9.14 6.89 -10.54
CA LEU A 357 8.39 7.05 -11.79
C LEU A 357 7.56 5.81 -12.17
N LYS A 358 7.99 4.64 -11.70
CA LYS A 358 7.35 3.34 -11.92
C LYS A 358 6.76 2.82 -10.62
N ASP A 359 5.81 1.91 -10.74
CA ASP A 359 5.24 1.22 -9.58
C ASP A 359 6.34 0.49 -8.81
N ASP A 360 6.62 1.00 -7.61
CA ASP A 360 7.63 0.47 -6.69
C ASP A 360 7.07 -0.65 -5.79
N LYS A 361 5.84 -1.11 -6.09
CA LYS A 361 5.13 -2.17 -5.35
C LYS A 361 4.91 -1.83 -3.88
N SER A 362 5.05 -0.55 -3.53
CA SER A 362 4.77 -0.10 -2.17
C SER A 362 3.30 -0.11 -1.84
N GLY A 363 2.44 -0.02 -2.86
CA GLY A 363 1.03 0.26 -2.70
C GLY A 363 0.69 1.74 -2.73
N ARG A 364 1.66 2.65 -2.66
CA ARG A 364 1.38 4.09 -2.64
C ARG A 364 0.82 4.57 -3.98
N SER A 365 -0.09 5.55 -3.89
CA SER A 365 -0.55 6.33 -5.04
C SER A 365 0.63 6.91 -5.82
N LEU A 366 0.41 7.24 -7.10
CA LEU A 366 1.47 7.81 -7.94
C LEU A 366 1.99 9.15 -7.38
N SER A 367 1.11 10.00 -6.83
CA SER A 367 1.52 11.26 -6.17
C SER A 367 2.33 11.00 -4.90
N SER A 368 1.91 10.04 -4.07
CA SER A 368 2.62 9.69 -2.84
C SER A 368 3.99 9.06 -3.11
N ARG A 369 4.13 8.28 -4.19
CA ARG A 369 5.43 7.75 -4.65
C ARG A 369 6.40 8.84 -5.05
N LEU A 370 5.93 9.95 -5.60
CA LEU A 370 6.78 11.10 -5.94
C LEU A 370 7.10 11.95 -4.72
N LEU A 371 6.10 12.26 -3.89
CA LEU A 371 6.25 13.19 -2.77
C LEU A 371 7.00 12.60 -1.57
N GLN A 372 6.62 11.42 -1.09
CA GLN A 372 7.15 10.92 0.19
C GLN A 372 8.65 10.62 0.15
N PRO A 373 9.21 9.98 -0.90
CA PRO A 373 10.65 9.79 -1.00
C PRO A 373 11.42 11.10 -1.15
N ALA A 374 10.91 12.04 -1.96
CA ALA A 374 11.52 13.38 -2.09
C ALA A 374 11.52 14.14 -0.76
N PHE A 375 10.44 13.98 0.03
CA PHE A 375 10.34 14.53 1.38
C PHE A 375 11.31 13.87 2.35
N MET A 376 11.51 12.54 2.27
CA MET A 376 12.53 11.84 3.03
C MET A 376 13.92 12.40 2.73
N GLU A 377 14.32 12.42 1.44
CA GLU A 377 15.64 12.86 1.01
C GLU A 377 15.92 14.30 1.45
N TYR A 378 15.01 15.22 1.12
CA TYR A 378 15.15 16.62 1.50
C TYR A 378 15.30 16.79 3.03
N ALA A 379 14.56 16.02 3.80
CA ALA A 379 14.50 16.16 5.25
C ALA A 379 15.72 15.55 5.97
N ASN A 380 16.32 14.52 5.39
CA ASN A 380 17.48 13.80 5.92
C ASN A 380 18.76 14.66 5.99
N GLY A 381 18.80 15.79 5.29
CA GLY A 381 19.93 16.70 5.33
C GLY A 381 21.16 16.10 4.63
N PRO A 382 22.29 15.85 5.32
CA PRO A 382 23.50 15.33 4.69
C PRO A 382 23.45 13.82 4.38
N GLU A 383 22.35 13.15 4.72
CA GLU A 383 22.18 11.70 4.57
C GLU A 383 21.28 11.39 3.38
N ASN A 384 21.45 10.22 2.77
CA ASN A 384 20.78 9.85 1.53
C ASN A 384 19.72 8.78 1.77
N TYR A 385 18.49 9.01 1.37
CA TYR A 385 17.41 8.03 1.33
C TYR A 385 17.51 7.16 0.07
N ASP A 386 17.30 5.86 0.22
CA ASP A 386 17.14 4.91 -0.87
C ASP A 386 15.70 4.40 -0.83
N ASN A 387 14.88 4.83 -1.81
CA ASN A 387 13.47 4.43 -1.89
C ASN A 387 13.30 2.92 -2.13
N ALA A 388 14.18 2.28 -2.89
CA ALA A 388 14.08 0.85 -3.21
C ALA A 388 14.31 0.01 -1.95
N ARG A 389 15.33 0.37 -1.16
CA ARG A 389 15.68 -0.30 0.10
C ARG A 389 14.86 0.18 1.30
N ASP A 390 14.20 1.32 1.16
CA ASP A 390 13.48 2.02 2.22
C ASP A 390 14.37 2.32 3.44
N ARG A 391 15.56 2.86 3.19
CA ARG A 391 16.57 3.15 4.22
C ARG A 391 17.24 4.50 3.99
N ASN A 392 17.53 5.21 5.06
CA ASN A 392 18.48 6.32 5.04
C ASN A 392 19.89 5.77 5.22
N ILE A 393 20.85 6.34 4.51
CA ILE A 393 22.24 5.92 4.44
C ILE A 393 23.11 7.07 4.95
N ASN A 394 23.82 6.82 6.04
CA ASN A 394 24.82 7.72 6.61
C ASN A 394 26.15 6.97 6.79
N GLY A 395 26.98 6.99 5.73
CA GLY A 395 28.17 6.15 5.66
C GLY A 395 27.81 4.66 5.68
N ASP A 396 28.34 3.92 6.65
CA ASP A 396 28.06 2.48 6.82
C ASP A 396 26.79 2.20 7.66
N LYS A 397 26.10 3.26 8.13
CA LYS A 397 24.89 3.11 8.94
C LYS A 397 23.65 3.26 8.07
N GLU A 398 22.73 2.33 8.26
CA GLU A 398 21.40 2.36 7.66
C GLU A 398 20.35 2.37 8.75
N TYR A 399 19.30 3.17 8.58
CA TYR A 399 18.16 3.18 9.48
C TYR A 399 16.86 3.50 8.73
N PRO A 400 15.70 3.02 9.22
CA PRO A 400 14.42 3.29 8.61
C PRO A 400 13.83 4.62 9.09
N GLY A 401 12.98 5.23 8.25
CA GLY A 401 12.13 6.37 8.62
C GLY A 401 12.85 7.68 8.91
N LEU A 402 12.09 8.75 9.03
CA LEU A 402 12.62 10.09 9.24
C LEU A 402 12.66 10.40 10.73
N ASP A 403 13.79 10.92 11.21
CA ASP A 403 13.86 11.41 12.58
C ASP A 403 13.05 12.71 12.76
N GLU A 404 12.83 13.09 14.01
CA GLU A 404 12.02 14.25 14.34
C GLU A 404 12.63 15.59 13.91
N LYS A 405 13.97 15.65 13.78
CA LYS A 405 14.66 16.83 13.26
C LYS A 405 14.40 16.99 11.77
N GLY A 406 14.46 15.89 11.02
CA GLY A 406 14.08 15.83 9.62
C GLY A 406 12.63 16.24 9.42
N ALA A 407 11.70 15.72 10.22
CA ALA A 407 10.29 16.12 10.14
C ALA A 407 10.09 17.63 10.35
N VAL A 408 10.85 18.26 11.26
CA VAL A 408 10.80 19.71 11.48
C VAL A 408 11.47 20.50 10.36
N ARG A 409 12.59 20.01 9.81
CA ARG A 409 13.23 20.59 8.62
C ARG A 409 12.26 20.61 7.44
N LEU A 410 11.55 19.49 7.23
CA LEU A 410 10.53 19.38 6.19
C LEU A 410 9.38 20.36 6.40
N ASN A 411 8.85 20.44 7.63
CA ASN A 411 7.81 21.42 7.96
C ASN A 411 8.30 22.86 7.72
N ALA A 412 9.53 23.19 8.09
CA ALA A 412 10.10 24.51 7.86
C ALA A 412 10.19 24.84 6.36
N ALA A 413 10.63 23.89 5.53
CA ALA A 413 10.68 24.09 4.08
C ALA A 413 9.29 24.31 3.47
N LEU A 414 8.30 23.56 3.94
CA LEU A 414 6.95 23.58 3.37
C LEU A 414 6.08 24.72 3.89
N PHE A 415 6.26 25.15 5.14
CA PHE A 415 5.36 26.13 5.76
C PHE A 415 6.04 27.45 6.12
N GLY A 416 7.37 27.53 6.10
CA GLY A 416 8.14 28.70 6.47
C GLY A 416 9.10 28.40 7.61
N GLU A 417 10.27 29.06 7.64
CA GLU A 417 11.15 29.00 8.80
C GLU A 417 10.40 29.46 10.06
N ASN A 418 10.66 28.81 11.19
CA ASN A 418 10.02 29.10 12.47
C ASN A 418 8.49 28.96 12.48
N THR A 419 7.85 28.35 11.48
CA THR A 419 6.40 28.11 11.56
C THR A 419 6.05 26.92 12.43
N TYR A 420 6.98 25.98 12.60
CA TYR A 420 6.84 24.84 13.49
C TYR A 420 8.00 24.80 14.47
N GLN A 421 7.70 24.40 15.71
CA GLN A 421 8.67 24.21 16.76
C GLN A 421 8.57 22.79 17.30
N LEU A 422 9.73 22.16 17.44
CA LEU A 422 9.84 20.83 17.99
C LEU A 422 9.67 20.85 19.52
N ARG A 423 8.90 19.89 20.02
CA ARG A 423 8.74 19.58 21.44
C ARG A 423 9.00 18.11 21.68
N TYR A 424 9.67 17.80 22.79
CA TYR A 424 9.89 16.44 23.26
C TYR A 424 9.45 16.28 24.71
N LEU A 425 8.89 15.10 25.02
CA LEU A 425 8.56 14.67 26.38
C LEU A 425 9.63 13.80 27.02
N HIS A 426 10.22 12.91 26.23
CA HIS A 426 11.29 12.05 26.68
C HIS A 426 12.60 12.59 26.11
N ALA A 427 13.47 13.04 27.00
CA ALA A 427 14.86 13.22 26.62
C ALA A 427 15.46 11.83 26.47
N ASP A 428 15.77 11.42 25.24
CA ASP A 428 17.01 10.67 25.04
C ASP A 428 18.11 11.52 25.72
N PRO A 429 19.10 10.95 26.45
CA PRO A 429 19.67 11.47 27.71
C PRO A 429 20.49 12.77 27.62
N ASP A 430 20.32 13.56 26.57
CA ASP A 430 20.94 14.84 26.36
C ASP A 430 19.99 16.02 26.72
N PRO A 431 20.02 16.50 27.97
CA PRO A 431 19.25 17.69 28.40
C PRO A 431 19.69 18.99 27.69
N THR A 432 20.69 18.96 26.81
CA THR A 432 21.07 20.11 25.97
C THR A 432 20.18 20.26 24.74
N TRP A 433 19.27 19.32 24.47
CA TRP A 433 18.33 19.43 23.36
C TRP A 433 17.35 20.59 23.56
N LYS A 434 17.43 21.58 22.66
CA LYS A 434 16.48 22.68 22.56
C LYS A 434 15.11 22.12 22.16
N GLY A 435 14.15 22.10 23.08
CA GLY A 435 12.77 21.65 22.81
C GLY A 435 12.17 20.73 23.87
N PHE A 436 12.93 20.27 24.86
CA PHE A 436 12.38 19.53 25.99
C PHE A 436 11.35 20.37 26.76
N VAL A 437 10.18 19.80 27.01
CA VAL A 437 9.12 20.44 27.81
C VAL A 437 8.49 19.44 28.77
N LYS A 438 7.91 19.97 29.84
CA LYS A 438 7.14 19.13 30.77
C LYS A 438 5.90 18.58 30.06
N SER A 439 5.51 17.34 30.38
CA SER A 439 4.29 16.72 29.84
C SER A 439 3.06 17.61 30.00
N SER A 440 2.84 18.24 31.15
CA SER A 440 1.72 19.16 31.36
C SER A 440 1.74 20.37 30.43
N GLN A 441 2.92 20.92 30.14
CA GLN A 441 3.08 22.03 29.21
C GLN A 441 2.74 21.60 27.78
N LEU A 442 3.29 20.47 27.30
CA LEU A 442 2.98 20.00 25.95
C LEU A 442 1.49 19.71 25.77
N LYS A 443 0.83 19.10 26.76
CA LYS A 443 -0.62 18.87 26.72
C LYS A 443 -1.41 20.16 26.56
N GLN A 444 -1.01 21.21 27.29
CA GLN A 444 -1.62 22.53 27.17
C GLN A 444 -1.38 23.15 25.79
N GLU A 445 -0.15 23.08 25.28
CA GLU A 445 0.20 23.62 23.95
C GLU A 445 -0.56 22.88 22.83
N LEU A 446 -0.68 21.55 22.91
CA LEU A 446 -1.50 20.74 21.99
C LEU A 446 -2.97 21.15 22.05
N ALA A 447 -3.55 21.23 23.25
CA ALA A 447 -4.94 21.63 23.42
C ALA A 447 -5.19 23.05 22.87
N GLN A 448 -4.24 23.96 23.05
CA GLN A 448 -4.31 25.32 22.52
C GLN A 448 -4.28 25.33 20.98
N ALA A 449 -3.32 24.63 20.35
CA ALA A 449 -3.23 24.54 18.90
C ALA A 449 -4.50 23.94 18.29
N LEU A 450 -4.98 22.82 18.83
CA LEU A 450 -6.19 22.16 18.35
C LEU A 450 -7.46 23.01 18.55
N ALA A 451 -7.55 23.75 19.66
CA ALA A 451 -8.65 24.69 19.89
C ALA A 451 -8.70 25.84 18.88
N GLN A 452 -7.57 26.14 18.24
CA GLN A 452 -7.47 27.10 17.14
C GLN A 452 -7.75 26.47 15.77
N GLY A 453 -8.02 25.17 15.72
CA GLY A 453 -8.20 24.43 14.47
C GLY A 453 -6.87 24.19 13.77
N GLU A 454 -5.77 24.07 14.50
CA GLU A 454 -4.46 23.71 13.92
C GLU A 454 -4.16 22.23 14.19
N PRO A 455 -4.08 21.38 13.15
CA PRO A 455 -3.70 19.99 13.32
C PRO A 455 -2.19 19.89 13.59
N VAL A 456 -1.78 18.96 14.44
CA VAL A 456 -0.41 18.89 14.96
C VAL A 456 0.22 17.54 14.62
N PRO A 457 1.33 17.50 13.87
CA PRO A 457 2.12 16.27 13.73
C PRO A 457 2.71 15.88 15.09
N VAL A 458 2.42 14.67 15.57
CA VAL A 458 2.94 14.16 16.83
C VAL A 458 3.62 12.81 16.64
N GLY A 459 4.71 12.58 17.36
CA GLY A 459 5.39 11.29 17.43
C GLY A 459 4.88 10.51 18.63
N LEU A 460 4.52 9.25 18.39
CA LEU A 460 4.07 8.31 19.40
C LEU A 460 5.05 7.15 19.51
N ARG A 461 5.22 6.63 20.71
CA ARG A 461 5.81 5.30 20.94
C ARG A 461 4.80 4.24 20.46
N TRP A 462 5.25 3.39 19.55
CA TRP A 462 4.43 2.40 18.86
C TRP A 462 5.11 1.02 18.89
N GLY A 463 4.91 0.31 20.00
CA GLY A 463 5.70 -0.88 20.31
C GLY A 463 7.16 -0.49 20.57
N GLU A 464 8.09 -1.12 19.87
CA GLU A 464 9.53 -0.81 19.92
C GLU A 464 9.96 0.30 18.95
N SER A 465 9.03 0.84 18.16
CA SER A 465 9.31 1.86 17.14
C SER A 465 8.64 3.20 17.48
N ALA A 466 9.02 4.25 16.75
CA ALA A 466 8.33 5.53 16.75
C ALA A 466 7.38 5.60 15.55
N HIS A 467 6.19 6.17 15.75
CA HIS A 467 5.21 6.38 14.69
C HIS A 467 4.73 7.83 14.67
N LYS A 468 4.81 8.47 13.51
CA LYS A 468 4.31 9.85 13.33
C LYS A 468 2.86 9.80 12.87
N ILE A 469 2.01 10.59 13.51
CA ILE A 469 0.59 10.76 13.16
C ILE A 469 0.22 12.24 13.09
N LEU A 470 -0.91 12.58 12.46
CA LEU A 470 -1.47 13.93 12.51
C LEU A 470 -2.61 14.02 13.52
N LEU A 471 -2.37 14.63 14.67
CA LEU A 471 -3.39 14.86 15.70
C LEU A 471 -4.36 15.95 15.23
N THR A 472 -5.66 15.65 15.21
CA THR A 472 -6.70 16.54 14.67
C THR A 472 -7.69 17.03 15.72
N ALA A 473 -7.89 16.29 16.81
CA ALA A 473 -8.68 16.75 17.94
C ALA A 473 -8.34 16.03 19.24
N ILE A 474 -8.59 16.69 20.37
CA ILE A 474 -8.67 16.08 21.70
C ILE A 474 -10.05 16.41 22.25
N ASP A 475 -10.80 15.38 22.65
CA ASP A 475 -12.10 15.51 23.32
C ASP A 475 -11.99 14.99 24.76
N PRO A 476 -11.76 15.87 25.75
CA PRO A 476 -11.69 15.48 27.15
C PRO A 476 -13.02 14.92 27.68
N ALA A 477 -14.17 15.30 27.09
CA ALA A 477 -15.47 14.82 27.55
C ALA A 477 -15.73 13.36 27.11
N GLN A 478 -15.17 12.95 25.98
CA GLN A 478 -15.20 11.56 25.51
C GLN A 478 -13.95 10.76 25.91
N GLU A 479 -12.98 11.38 26.60
CA GLU A 479 -11.68 10.81 26.92
C GLU A 479 -10.96 10.23 25.69
N LYS A 480 -11.01 10.95 24.55
CA LYS A 480 -10.46 10.49 23.27
C LYS A 480 -9.54 11.51 22.61
N ALA A 481 -8.49 11.01 21.96
CA ALA A 481 -7.68 11.73 20.98
C ALA A 481 -8.01 11.21 19.57
N PHE A 482 -8.26 12.10 18.62
CA PHE A 482 -8.56 11.79 17.22
C PHE A 482 -7.40 12.21 16.33
N PHE A 483 -7.03 11.36 15.38
CA PHE A 483 -5.88 11.59 14.53
C PHE A 483 -6.02 10.91 13.16
N MET A 484 -5.33 11.47 12.17
CA MET A 484 -5.10 10.79 10.89
C MET A 484 -3.81 10.00 11.00
N ASN A 485 -3.93 8.68 10.84
CA ASN A 485 -2.80 7.77 10.80
C ASN A 485 -2.27 7.75 9.35
N PRO A 486 -0.95 7.86 9.09
CA PRO A 486 -0.37 7.74 7.75
C PRO A 486 -0.57 6.37 7.08
N TRP A 487 -1.38 5.48 7.67
CA TRP A 487 -1.93 4.28 7.04
C TRP A 487 -3.31 4.51 6.38
N GLY A 488 -3.74 5.77 6.18
CA GLY A 488 -4.95 6.06 5.40
C GLY A 488 -6.25 5.93 6.18
N GLU A 489 -6.15 6.13 7.49
CA GLU A 489 -7.24 5.92 8.41
C GLU A 489 -7.39 7.11 9.37
N LEU A 490 -8.63 7.54 9.55
CA LEU A 490 -9.00 8.35 10.70
C LEU A 490 -9.22 7.41 11.88
N GLN A 491 -8.41 7.58 12.91
CA GLN A 491 -8.43 6.74 14.11
C GLN A 491 -8.65 7.59 15.35
N HIS A 492 -8.95 6.90 16.45
CA HIS A 492 -8.95 7.49 17.78
C HIS A 492 -8.38 6.50 18.79
N MET A 493 -7.90 7.02 19.90
CA MET A 493 -7.47 6.22 21.05
C MET A 493 -7.89 6.90 22.35
N HIS A 494 -7.92 6.14 23.44
CA HIS A 494 -8.19 6.68 24.76
C HIS A 494 -7.15 7.76 25.11
N LEU A 495 -7.59 8.88 25.70
CA LEU A 495 -6.75 10.07 25.90
C LEU A 495 -5.58 9.80 26.85
N GLU A 496 -5.79 8.96 27.87
CA GLU A 496 -4.72 8.51 28.76
C GLU A 496 -3.65 7.71 28.01
N VAL A 497 -4.06 6.78 27.14
CA VAL A 497 -3.15 5.96 26.32
C VAL A 497 -2.38 6.85 25.35
N PHE A 498 -3.07 7.79 24.70
CA PHE A 498 -2.43 8.79 23.83
C PHE A 498 -1.33 9.53 24.56
N TYR A 499 -1.61 10.09 25.74
CA TYR A 499 -0.62 10.84 26.50
C TYR A 499 0.50 9.98 27.07
N ALA A 500 0.24 8.71 27.37
CA ALA A 500 1.28 7.77 27.77
C ALA A 500 2.23 7.44 26.60
N ARG A 501 1.73 7.43 25.37
CA ARG A 501 2.51 7.14 24.15
C ARG A 501 3.17 8.36 23.53
N LEU A 502 2.64 9.56 23.79
CA LEU A 502 3.15 10.81 23.26
C LEU A 502 4.63 10.98 23.57
N ASP A 503 5.43 11.17 22.53
CA ASP A 503 6.87 11.33 22.62
C ASP A 503 7.31 12.72 22.17
N SER A 504 6.77 13.18 21.03
CA SER A 504 7.14 14.43 20.39
C SER A 504 5.94 15.17 19.79
N ALA A 505 6.10 16.46 19.51
CA ALA A 505 5.16 17.22 18.69
C ALA A 505 5.90 18.27 17.84
N SER A 506 5.47 18.41 16.59
CA SER A 506 5.81 19.55 15.74
C SER A 506 4.71 20.58 15.90
N LEU A 507 4.81 21.44 16.92
CA LEU A 507 3.78 22.43 17.21
C LEU A 507 3.87 23.60 16.24
N PRO A 508 2.76 24.10 15.70
CA PRO A 508 2.79 25.38 15.01
C PRO A 508 3.24 26.46 16.01
N GLN A 509 4.21 27.29 15.62
CA GLN A 509 4.45 28.54 16.32
C GLN A 509 3.26 29.42 16.03
N LEU A 510 2.30 29.41 16.94
CA LEU A 510 1.17 30.34 16.91
C LEU A 510 1.79 31.73 17.02
N PRO A 511 1.83 32.56 15.96
CA PRO A 511 2.00 33.98 16.19
C PRO A 511 0.83 34.42 17.08
N THR A 512 0.89 35.62 17.65
CA THR A 512 -0.26 36.31 18.25
C THR A 512 -1.35 36.58 17.19
N LEU A 513 -1.84 35.55 16.52
CA LEU A 513 -2.73 35.60 15.37
C LEU A 513 -4.15 35.82 15.83
N THR A 514 -4.77 36.79 15.15
CA THR A 514 -6.20 36.83 14.86
C THR A 514 -6.69 35.43 14.48
N PRO A 515 -7.79 34.94 15.09
CA PRO A 515 -8.38 33.65 14.79
C PRO A 515 -8.49 33.45 13.27
N LEU A 516 -7.97 32.33 12.74
CA LEU A 516 -8.18 31.97 11.34
C LEU A 516 -9.69 32.03 11.04
N GLU A 517 -10.08 32.90 10.08
CA GLU A 517 -11.45 32.94 9.56
C GLU A 517 -11.85 31.60 8.89
N ASN A 518 -10.87 30.74 8.59
CA ASN A 518 -11.03 29.42 7.99
C ASN A 518 -11.05 28.26 9.02
N LYS A 519 -11.77 28.40 10.14
CA LYS A 519 -12.05 27.26 11.06
C LYS A 519 -12.74 26.07 10.38
N THR A 520 -13.37 26.31 9.23
CA THR A 520 -14.23 25.36 8.53
C THR A 520 -13.54 24.09 8.06
N ALA A 521 -12.27 24.13 7.65
CA ALA A 521 -11.64 22.97 7.01
C ALA A 521 -11.58 21.74 7.93
N LEU A 522 -11.21 21.93 9.21
CA LEU A 522 -11.21 20.86 10.21
C LEU A 522 -12.58 20.55 10.79
N GLU A 523 -13.50 21.53 10.83
CA GLU A 523 -14.89 21.28 11.24
C GLU A 523 -15.66 20.43 10.23
N THR A 524 -15.29 20.50 8.94
CA THR A 524 -15.81 19.62 7.88
C THR A 524 -15.10 18.29 7.79
N LEU A 525 -13.93 18.14 8.40
CA LEU A 525 -13.29 16.83 8.48
C LEU A 525 -14.18 15.91 9.33
N PRO A 526 -14.33 14.64 8.93
CA PRO A 526 -15.38 13.75 9.39
C PRO A 526 -15.53 13.54 10.93
N GLY A 527 -14.64 14.07 11.78
CA GLY A 527 -14.63 13.86 13.23
C GLY A 527 -15.91 14.22 14.01
N LYS A 528 -16.75 15.17 13.55
CA LYS A 528 -18.03 15.49 14.23
C LYS A 528 -19.27 14.83 13.63
N ALA A 529 -19.33 14.59 12.32
CA ALA A 529 -20.53 14.09 11.63
C ALA A 529 -20.42 12.66 11.05
N SER A 530 -19.24 12.07 10.91
CA SER A 530 -19.06 10.77 10.24
C SER A 530 -19.28 9.53 11.11
N LYS A 531 -19.75 9.72 12.34
CA LYS A 531 -20.01 8.59 13.23
C LYS A 531 -21.15 7.74 12.64
N LYS A 532 -20.77 6.53 12.19
CA LYS A 532 -21.56 5.27 12.15
C LYS A 532 -22.10 4.79 10.79
N SER A 533 -22.30 5.61 9.76
CA SER A 533 -22.88 5.14 8.48
C SER A 533 -21.85 4.69 7.43
N ALA A 534 -20.63 5.25 7.44
CA ALA A 534 -19.60 4.98 6.44
C ALA A 534 -18.98 3.57 6.56
N TYR A 535 -19.10 2.90 7.71
CA TYR A 535 -18.39 1.65 7.99
C TYR A 535 -19.20 0.36 7.73
N ASN A 536 -20.53 0.41 7.67
CA ASN A 536 -21.37 -0.81 7.68
C ASN A 536 -21.78 -1.36 6.30
N ALA A 537 -21.36 -0.74 5.20
CA ALA A 537 -21.90 -1.09 3.88
C ALA A 537 -20.86 -1.58 2.86
N ILE A 538 -19.78 -2.19 3.36
CA ILE A 538 -18.55 -2.51 2.63
C ILE A 538 -18.59 -3.88 1.89
N SER A 539 -19.67 -4.67 1.90
CA SER A 539 -19.56 -6.09 1.47
C SER A 539 -20.02 -6.50 0.06
N ASN A 540 -20.57 -5.65 -0.81
CA ASN A 540 -21.40 -6.18 -1.93
C ASN A 540 -21.04 -5.83 -3.39
N TRP A 541 -19.93 -5.15 -3.71
CA TRP A 541 -19.71 -4.69 -5.10
C TRP A 541 -18.31 -4.98 -5.65
N ARG A 542 -18.04 -6.25 -5.99
CA ARG A 542 -16.89 -6.67 -6.82
C ARG A 542 -17.31 -7.31 -8.15
N TYR A 543 -18.54 -7.09 -8.64
CA TYR A 543 -19.16 -7.96 -9.65
C TYR A 543 -19.54 -7.37 -11.00
N TYR A 544 -19.40 -6.06 -11.23
CA TYR A 544 -19.98 -5.46 -12.44
C TYR A 544 -19.13 -5.58 -13.71
N LYS A 545 -17.80 -5.74 -13.62
CA LYS A 545 -17.01 -5.99 -14.86
C LYS A 545 -17.37 -7.31 -15.54
N VAL A 546 -17.65 -8.38 -14.80
CA VAL A 546 -18.01 -9.67 -15.42
C VAL A 546 -19.43 -9.62 -15.99
N THR A 547 -20.38 -8.99 -15.31
CA THR A 547 -21.77 -8.94 -15.80
C THR A 547 -21.97 -8.00 -16.98
N ASP A 548 -21.22 -6.91 -17.04
CA ASP A 548 -21.28 -5.99 -18.19
C ASP A 548 -20.63 -6.63 -19.43
N TYR A 549 -19.55 -7.42 -19.25
CA TYR A 549 -19.02 -8.30 -20.30
C TYR A 549 -20.03 -9.38 -20.74
N LEU A 550 -20.82 -9.97 -19.80
CA LEU A 550 -21.89 -10.91 -20.14
C LEU A 550 -23.02 -10.27 -20.98
N VAL A 551 -23.25 -8.97 -20.81
CA VAL A 551 -24.31 -8.22 -21.52
C VAL A 551 -23.86 -7.77 -22.90
N GLU A 552 -22.56 -7.56 -23.13
CA GLU A 552 -22.05 -7.12 -24.43
C GLU A 552 -21.59 -8.28 -25.34
N ASP A 553 -21.16 -9.42 -24.77
CA ASP A 553 -20.61 -10.55 -25.52
C ASP A 553 -21.66 -11.30 -26.39
N PRO A 554 -21.42 -11.48 -27.71
CA PRO A 554 -22.38 -12.08 -28.65
C PRO A 554 -22.73 -13.55 -28.39
N VAL A 555 -21.85 -14.31 -27.73
CA VAL A 555 -22.07 -15.73 -27.44
C VAL A 555 -22.87 -15.87 -26.15
N LEU A 556 -22.51 -15.09 -25.12
CA LEU A 556 -23.19 -15.10 -23.84
C LEU A 556 -24.61 -14.53 -23.96
N LYS A 557 -24.85 -13.57 -24.86
CA LYS A 557 -26.21 -13.12 -25.21
C LYS A 557 -27.15 -14.26 -25.62
N LYS A 558 -26.64 -15.31 -26.24
CA LYS A 558 -27.42 -16.46 -26.73
C LYS A 558 -27.69 -17.51 -25.65
N LEU A 559 -27.05 -17.43 -24.49
CA LEU A 559 -27.34 -18.35 -23.38
C LEU A 559 -28.76 -18.12 -22.84
N PRO A 560 -29.46 -19.20 -22.40
CA PRO A 560 -30.69 -19.08 -21.63
C PRO A 560 -30.48 -18.21 -20.38
N GLU A 561 -31.47 -17.39 -20.00
CA GLU A 561 -31.33 -16.51 -18.83
C GLU A 561 -31.11 -17.26 -17.51
N ALA A 562 -31.58 -18.51 -17.40
CA ALA A 562 -31.26 -19.36 -16.26
C ALA A 562 -29.75 -19.61 -16.12
N HIS A 563 -29.04 -19.85 -17.23
CA HIS A 563 -27.59 -20.07 -17.23
C HIS A 563 -26.80 -18.78 -17.00
N LYS A 564 -27.24 -17.67 -17.57
CA LYS A 564 -26.67 -16.34 -17.27
C LYS A 564 -26.82 -16.00 -15.79
N THR A 565 -28.00 -16.27 -15.22
CA THR A 565 -28.28 -16.04 -13.80
C THR A 565 -27.42 -16.92 -12.91
N LEU A 566 -27.30 -18.21 -13.23
CA LEU A 566 -26.43 -19.15 -12.50
C LEU A 566 -24.95 -18.73 -12.54
N LEU A 567 -24.44 -18.32 -13.71
CA LEU A 567 -23.08 -17.80 -13.84
C LEU A 567 -22.90 -16.54 -12.99
N ARG A 568 -23.83 -15.57 -13.07
CA ARG A 568 -23.81 -14.37 -12.23
C ARG A 568 -23.77 -14.72 -10.73
N GLU A 569 -24.60 -15.65 -10.29
CA GLU A 569 -24.68 -16.08 -8.88
C GLU A 569 -23.43 -16.84 -8.41
N LYS A 570 -22.87 -17.72 -9.25
CA LYS A 570 -21.66 -18.47 -8.91
C LYS A 570 -20.42 -17.60 -8.88
N PHE A 571 -20.23 -16.73 -9.87
CA PHE A 571 -19.17 -15.72 -9.81
C PHE A 571 -19.34 -14.85 -8.54
N ARG A 572 -20.56 -14.42 -8.21
CA ARG A 572 -20.91 -13.71 -6.96
C ARG A 572 -20.52 -14.46 -5.69
N SER A 573 -20.65 -15.78 -5.67
CA SER A 573 -20.35 -16.59 -4.49
C SER A 573 -18.84 -16.81 -4.25
N LEU A 574 -18.00 -16.73 -5.29
CA LEU A 574 -16.61 -17.23 -5.25
C LEU A 574 -15.52 -16.15 -5.09
N ARG A 575 -15.87 -14.86 -5.02
CA ARG A 575 -14.93 -13.74 -4.72
C ARG A 575 -13.61 -13.81 -5.53
N LEU A 576 -13.69 -13.91 -6.85
CA LEU A 576 -12.53 -13.92 -7.76
C LEU A 576 -11.99 -12.50 -7.99
N SER A 577 -10.68 -12.33 -8.23
CA SER A 577 -10.11 -11.04 -8.65
C SER A 577 -10.48 -10.71 -10.13
N PRO A 578 -10.43 -9.44 -10.58
CA PRO A 578 -10.80 -9.06 -11.95
C PRO A 578 -10.00 -9.76 -13.06
N GLU A 579 -8.66 -9.84 -12.98
CA GLU A 579 -7.87 -10.62 -13.95
C GLU A 579 -8.28 -12.10 -13.93
N TYR A 580 -8.49 -12.66 -12.74
CA TYR A 580 -8.85 -14.06 -12.61
C TYR A 580 -10.24 -14.32 -13.18
N GLY A 581 -11.23 -13.50 -12.83
CA GLY A 581 -12.59 -13.57 -13.36
C GLY A 581 -12.64 -13.42 -14.88
N SER A 582 -11.86 -12.48 -15.46
CA SER A 582 -11.76 -12.31 -16.91
C SER A 582 -11.15 -13.55 -17.58
N ARG A 583 -10.03 -14.08 -17.05
CA ARG A 583 -9.40 -15.28 -17.60
C ARG A 583 -10.29 -16.51 -17.50
N GLN A 584 -11.02 -16.68 -16.39
CA GLN A 584 -11.97 -17.78 -16.23
C GLN A 584 -13.19 -17.61 -17.15
N LEU A 585 -13.62 -16.36 -17.42
CA LEU A 585 -14.71 -16.05 -18.35
C LEU A 585 -14.31 -16.33 -19.81
N ASP A 586 -13.13 -15.89 -20.23
CA ASP A 586 -12.57 -16.16 -21.57
C ASP A 586 -12.43 -17.68 -21.83
N LEU A 587 -12.12 -18.44 -20.79
CA LEU A 587 -12.02 -19.89 -20.84
C LEU A 587 -13.39 -20.56 -20.92
N LEU A 588 -14.36 -20.14 -20.08
CA LEU A 588 -15.76 -20.61 -20.18
C LEU A 588 -16.37 -20.29 -21.55
N LEU A 589 -15.99 -19.16 -22.15
CA LEU A 589 -16.36 -18.76 -23.50
C LEU A 589 -15.76 -19.68 -24.57
N HIS A 590 -14.48 -20.06 -24.45
CA HIS A 590 -13.85 -21.03 -25.35
C HIS A 590 -14.49 -22.42 -25.24
N LEU A 591 -14.82 -22.86 -24.03
CA LEU A 591 -15.49 -24.14 -23.77
C LEU A 591 -16.91 -24.21 -24.31
N SER A 592 -17.62 -23.08 -24.26
CA SER A 592 -18.91 -22.95 -24.92
C SER A 592 -18.78 -23.05 -26.45
N LYS A 593 -17.73 -22.45 -27.03
CA LYS A 593 -17.48 -22.49 -28.48
C LYS A 593 -17.02 -23.87 -28.97
N SER A 594 -16.34 -24.66 -28.13
CA SER A 594 -15.85 -26.00 -28.49
C SER A 594 -16.93 -27.09 -28.47
N GLY A 595 -18.14 -26.77 -28.01
CA GLY A 595 -19.25 -27.74 -27.89
C GLY A 595 -19.13 -28.68 -26.68
N LEU A 596 -18.13 -28.46 -25.81
CA LEU A 596 -17.89 -29.25 -24.59
C LEU A 596 -18.66 -28.73 -23.36
N ALA A 597 -19.25 -27.54 -23.47
CA ALA A 597 -20.17 -27.00 -22.47
C ALA A 597 -21.57 -27.61 -22.62
N ASP A 598 -21.81 -28.76 -21.98
CA ASP A 598 -23.13 -29.39 -21.88
C ASP A 598 -23.84 -29.06 -20.54
N GLU A 599 -25.09 -29.51 -20.38
CA GLU A 599 -25.84 -29.40 -19.11
C GLU A 599 -25.10 -30.03 -17.93
N HIS A 600 -24.22 -31.01 -18.20
CA HIS A 600 -23.46 -31.72 -17.20
C HIS A 600 -22.32 -30.85 -16.63
N MET A 601 -21.69 -30.01 -17.46
CA MET A 601 -20.71 -29.00 -17.04
C MET A 601 -21.35 -27.95 -16.13
N PHE A 602 -22.51 -27.41 -16.51
CA PHE A 602 -23.23 -26.41 -15.69
C PHE A 602 -23.74 -27.02 -14.38
N SER A 603 -24.23 -28.26 -14.40
CA SER A 603 -24.61 -28.99 -13.18
C SER A 603 -23.40 -29.22 -12.26
N ARG A 604 -22.21 -29.45 -12.82
CA ARG A 604 -20.96 -29.58 -12.05
C ARG A 604 -20.50 -28.24 -11.47
N ILE A 605 -20.48 -27.16 -12.25
CA ILE A 605 -20.20 -25.80 -11.75
C ILE A 605 -21.20 -25.41 -10.64
N GLN A 606 -22.45 -25.85 -10.74
CA GLN A 606 -23.46 -25.66 -9.71
C GLN A 606 -23.13 -26.42 -8.42
N ALA A 607 -22.57 -27.62 -8.52
CA ALA A 607 -22.17 -28.46 -7.39
C ALA A 607 -20.89 -27.98 -6.68
N VAL A 608 -19.99 -27.28 -7.39
CA VAL A 608 -18.75 -26.74 -6.81
C VAL A 608 -19.04 -25.78 -5.67
N ARG A 609 -18.42 -26.04 -4.51
CA ARG A 609 -18.58 -25.21 -3.30
C ARG A 609 -17.35 -24.38 -2.96
N ASP A 610 -16.23 -24.69 -3.58
CA ASP A 610 -14.94 -24.09 -3.29
C ASP A 610 -14.33 -23.35 -4.50
N LYS A 611 -13.59 -22.26 -4.22
CA LYS A 611 -12.98 -21.40 -5.24
C LYS A 611 -11.86 -22.11 -6.00
N ASP A 612 -11.08 -22.93 -5.32
CA ASP A 612 -9.97 -23.68 -5.89
C ASP A 612 -10.49 -24.90 -6.68
N GLU A 613 -11.62 -25.46 -6.27
CA GLU A 613 -12.34 -26.49 -7.03
C GLU A 613 -12.91 -25.93 -8.35
N LEU A 614 -13.48 -24.71 -8.36
CA LEU A 614 -13.92 -24.08 -9.62
C LEU A 614 -12.72 -23.76 -10.51
N ALA A 615 -11.66 -23.20 -9.92
CA ALA A 615 -10.41 -22.92 -10.61
C ALA A 615 -9.83 -24.18 -11.28
N ALA A 616 -9.80 -25.30 -10.56
CA ALA A 616 -9.34 -26.58 -11.05
C ALA A 616 -10.23 -27.11 -12.17
N LEU A 617 -11.56 -27.08 -12.02
CA LEU A 617 -12.52 -27.47 -13.05
C LEU A 617 -12.36 -26.65 -14.33
N VAL A 618 -12.33 -25.33 -14.20
CA VAL A 618 -12.19 -24.42 -15.34
C VAL A 618 -10.83 -24.66 -16.02
N ARG A 619 -9.73 -24.79 -15.27
CA ARG A 619 -8.41 -25.17 -15.80
C ARG A 619 -8.42 -26.53 -16.51
N LEU A 620 -9.04 -27.56 -15.93
CA LEU A 620 -9.22 -28.90 -16.49
C LEU A 620 -9.91 -28.85 -17.84
N TYR A 621 -10.97 -28.05 -17.94
CA TYR A 621 -11.68 -27.89 -19.19
C TYR A 621 -10.85 -27.10 -20.21
N GLY A 622 -10.07 -26.08 -19.80
CA GLY A 622 -9.10 -25.40 -20.69
C GLY A 622 -8.05 -26.33 -21.32
N LEU A 623 -7.84 -27.53 -20.76
CA LEU A 623 -7.00 -28.58 -21.36
C LEU A 623 -7.60 -29.22 -22.61
N SER A 624 -8.89 -29.03 -22.88
CA SER A 624 -9.60 -29.68 -23.99
C SER A 624 -9.08 -29.27 -25.37
N GLU A 625 -8.37 -28.14 -25.47
CA GLU A 625 -7.73 -27.72 -26.73
C GLU A 625 -6.43 -28.50 -27.01
N LYS A 626 -5.83 -29.10 -25.98
CA LYS A 626 -4.52 -29.76 -26.04
C LYS A 626 -4.58 -31.27 -25.87
N LEU A 627 -5.67 -31.80 -25.31
CA LEU A 627 -5.89 -33.22 -25.10
C LEU A 627 -7.00 -33.73 -26.03
N SER A 628 -6.84 -34.93 -26.57
CA SER A 628 -7.94 -35.57 -27.30
C SER A 628 -9.10 -35.86 -26.35
N PRO A 629 -10.35 -35.96 -26.84
CA PRO A 629 -11.50 -36.33 -26.02
C PRO A 629 -11.29 -37.61 -25.20
N GLU A 630 -10.57 -38.58 -25.75
CA GLU A 630 -10.22 -39.85 -25.11
C GLU A 630 -9.21 -39.69 -23.96
N ALA A 631 -8.32 -38.70 -24.03
CA ALA A 631 -7.37 -38.37 -22.97
C ALA A 631 -8.00 -37.46 -21.88
N LEU A 632 -8.99 -36.64 -22.26
CA LEU A 632 -9.71 -35.73 -21.36
C LEU A 632 -10.75 -36.48 -20.51
N LYS A 633 -11.43 -37.48 -21.08
CA LYS A 633 -12.48 -38.23 -20.40
C LYS A 633 -12.04 -38.85 -19.07
N PRO A 634 -10.89 -39.55 -18.96
CA PRO A 634 -10.45 -40.11 -17.70
C PRO A 634 -10.06 -39.06 -16.63
N LEU A 635 -9.64 -37.86 -17.05
CA LEU A 635 -9.36 -36.72 -16.16
C LEU A 635 -10.65 -36.11 -15.60
N LEU A 636 -11.68 -35.97 -16.44
CA LEU A 636 -13.01 -35.50 -16.04
C LEU A 636 -13.77 -36.53 -15.20
N ASP A 637 -13.52 -37.81 -15.44
CA ASP A 637 -14.07 -38.94 -14.67
C ASP A 637 -13.36 -39.13 -13.33
N ALA A 638 -12.09 -38.74 -13.21
CA ALA A 638 -11.34 -38.79 -11.95
C ALA A 638 -11.93 -37.87 -10.86
N ALA A 639 -12.68 -36.83 -11.25
CA ALA A 639 -13.30 -35.79 -10.43
C ALA A 639 -12.31 -34.99 -9.55
N PRO A 640 -12.48 -33.66 -9.40
CA PRO A 640 -11.84 -32.93 -8.33
C PRO A 640 -12.62 -33.18 -7.05
N ASP A 641 -12.51 -34.37 -6.47
CA ASP A 641 -12.81 -34.51 -5.05
C ASP A 641 -11.64 -33.87 -4.28
N GLN A 642 -11.89 -33.30 -3.10
CA GLN A 642 -11.08 -32.34 -2.32
C GLN A 642 -9.55 -32.58 -2.13
N ASN A 643 -8.95 -33.61 -2.73
CA ASN A 643 -7.60 -34.08 -2.49
C ASN A 643 -6.66 -34.07 -3.72
N LEU A 644 -7.13 -33.74 -4.93
CA LEU A 644 -6.20 -33.34 -6.01
C LEU A 644 -5.89 -31.86 -5.81
N ASP A 645 -4.76 -31.55 -5.18
CA ASP A 645 -4.40 -30.18 -4.85
C ASP A 645 -4.25 -29.32 -6.12
N ALA A 646 -4.43 -27.99 -5.99
CA ALA A 646 -4.28 -27.05 -7.11
C ALA A 646 -2.92 -27.21 -7.82
N VAL A 647 -1.91 -27.69 -7.10
CA VAL A 647 -0.55 -27.92 -7.60
C VAL A 647 -0.48 -29.10 -8.57
N TYR A 648 -1.25 -30.16 -8.35
CA TYR A 648 -1.38 -31.27 -9.30
C TYR A 648 -1.88 -30.78 -10.66
N TYR A 649 -2.86 -29.87 -10.67
CA TYR A 649 -3.38 -29.30 -11.90
C TYR A 649 -2.39 -28.36 -12.58
N GLU A 650 -1.67 -27.54 -11.82
CA GLU A 650 -0.60 -26.69 -12.36
C GLU A 650 0.51 -27.50 -13.00
N MET A 651 0.88 -28.62 -12.40
CA MET A 651 1.87 -29.53 -12.97
C MET A 651 1.37 -30.26 -14.20
N LEU A 652 0.14 -30.77 -14.17
CA LEU A 652 -0.47 -31.39 -15.35
C LEU A 652 -0.48 -30.39 -16.52
N LEU A 653 -0.89 -29.13 -16.27
CA LEU A 653 -0.87 -28.03 -17.23
C LEU A 653 0.53 -27.74 -17.77
N ALA A 654 1.54 -27.73 -16.89
CA ALA A 654 2.93 -27.43 -17.25
C ALA A 654 3.62 -28.54 -18.05
N HIS A 655 3.06 -29.76 -18.07
CA HIS A 655 3.67 -30.93 -18.70
C HIS A 655 2.73 -31.62 -19.71
N LEU A 656 1.71 -30.92 -20.23
CA LEU A 656 0.79 -31.45 -21.24
C LEU A 656 1.50 -31.82 -22.55
N ASP A 657 2.57 -31.11 -22.87
CA ASP A 657 3.44 -31.35 -24.02
C ASP A 657 4.42 -32.50 -23.80
N GLN A 658 4.41 -33.12 -22.61
CA GLN A 658 5.25 -34.26 -22.22
C GLN A 658 4.35 -35.48 -21.99
N PRO A 659 4.11 -36.34 -23.01
CA PRO A 659 3.17 -37.46 -22.93
C PRO A 659 3.46 -38.44 -21.79
N GLU A 660 4.75 -38.65 -21.47
CA GLU A 660 5.17 -39.52 -20.38
C GLU A 660 4.76 -38.96 -19.01
N MET A 661 4.97 -37.66 -18.79
CA MET A 661 4.66 -36.99 -17.53
C MET A 661 3.15 -36.81 -17.32
N SER A 662 2.44 -36.35 -18.36
CA SER A 662 0.99 -36.23 -18.32
C SER A 662 0.32 -37.60 -18.15
N GLY A 663 0.79 -38.64 -18.85
CA GLY A 663 0.33 -40.01 -18.68
C GLY A 663 0.58 -40.56 -17.28
N PHE A 664 1.75 -40.31 -16.69
CA PHE A 664 2.08 -40.67 -15.31
C PHE A 664 1.13 -40.01 -14.31
N LEU A 665 0.91 -38.69 -14.44
CA LEU A 665 0.01 -37.95 -13.55
C LEU A 665 -1.41 -38.53 -13.64
N ILE A 666 -1.95 -38.70 -14.86
CA ILE A 666 -3.28 -39.28 -15.08
C ILE A 666 -3.42 -40.66 -14.44
N ALA A 667 -2.47 -41.55 -14.66
CA ALA A 667 -2.48 -42.90 -14.07
C ALA A 667 -2.44 -42.85 -12.53
N LYS A 668 -1.69 -41.89 -11.96
CA LYS A 668 -1.62 -41.69 -10.51
C LYS A 668 -2.94 -41.19 -9.92
N ALA A 669 -3.61 -40.24 -10.57
CA ALA A 669 -4.93 -39.77 -10.13
C ALA A 669 -5.97 -40.91 -10.17
N GLN A 670 -5.94 -41.75 -11.21
CA GLN A 670 -6.81 -42.92 -11.32
C GLN A 670 -6.54 -43.96 -10.23
N ALA A 671 -5.26 -44.24 -9.95
CA ALA A 671 -4.86 -45.16 -8.88
C ALA A 671 -5.30 -44.66 -7.51
N GLN A 672 -5.15 -43.36 -7.23
CA GLN A 672 -5.63 -42.74 -5.98
C GLN A 672 -7.16 -42.85 -5.86
N LYS A 673 -7.90 -42.55 -6.93
CA LYS A 673 -9.36 -42.71 -6.93
C LYS A 673 -9.76 -44.16 -6.62
N SER A 674 -9.17 -45.13 -7.31
CA SER A 674 -9.47 -46.55 -7.09
C SER A 674 -9.10 -47.03 -5.67
N ALA A 675 -7.96 -46.57 -5.14
CA ALA A 675 -7.55 -46.84 -3.76
C ALA A 675 -8.52 -46.23 -2.73
N LYS A 676 -9.12 -45.08 -3.04
CA LYS A 676 -10.15 -44.45 -2.19
C LYS A 676 -11.44 -45.27 -2.19
N GLU A 677 -11.94 -45.60 -3.38
CA GLU A 677 -13.18 -46.36 -3.55
C GLU A 677 -13.12 -47.75 -2.88
N THR A 678 -11.92 -48.31 -2.78
CA THR A 678 -11.66 -49.61 -2.13
C THR A 678 -11.26 -49.50 -0.65
N GLY A 679 -11.18 -48.29 -0.08
CA GLY A 679 -10.73 -48.05 1.31
C GLY A 679 -9.23 -48.29 1.54
N GLN A 680 -8.45 -48.56 0.50
CA GLN A 680 -7.00 -48.76 0.58
C GLN A 680 -6.26 -47.49 1.04
N ILE A 681 -6.78 -46.29 0.75
CA ILE A 681 -6.17 -45.03 1.20
C ILE A 681 -6.15 -44.93 2.73
N GLU A 682 -7.22 -45.31 3.43
CA GLU A 682 -7.26 -45.23 4.90
C GLU A 682 -6.27 -46.20 5.54
N THR A 683 -6.13 -47.38 4.94
CA THR A 683 -5.14 -48.40 5.34
C THR A 683 -3.72 -47.90 5.10
N GLN A 684 -3.46 -47.31 3.92
CA GLN A 684 -2.17 -46.71 3.59
C GLN A 684 -1.83 -45.54 4.51
N ASN A 685 -2.77 -44.62 4.75
CA ASN A 685 -2.57 -43.47 5.63
C ASN A 685 -2.27 -43.90 7.07
N SER A 686 -2.96 -44.92 7.57
CA SER A 686 -2.71 -45.49 8.90
C SER A 686 -1.31 -46.13 8.99
N ALA A 687 -0.89 -46.85 7.94
CA ALA A 687 0.47 -47.39 7.86
C ALA A 687 1.53 -46.29 7.79
N GLN A 688 1.29 -45.22 7.02
CA GLN A 688 2.20 -44.06 6.92
C GLN A 688 2.26 -43.26 8.23
N ALA A 689 1.14 -43.11 8.94
CA ALA A 689 1.10 -42.47 10.26
C ALA A 689 1.95 -43.25 11.27
N LYS A 690 1.81 -44.58 11.31
CA LYS A 690 2.65 -45.45 12.15
C LYS A 690 4.13 -45.32 11.81
N ILE A 691 4.49 -45.28 10.53
CA ILE A 691 5.88 -45.08 10.10
C ILE A 691 6.43 -43.71 10.55
N LYS A 692 5.60 -42.66 10.56
CA LYS A 692 6.00 -41.34 11.10
C LYS A 692 6.19 -41.39 12.61
N GLU A 693 5.33 -42.09 13.34
CA GLU A 693 5.45 -42.29 14.79
C GLU A 693 6.72 -43.09 15.13
N ASP A 694 6.96 -44.21 14.45
CA ASP A 694 8.16 -45.05 14.61
C ASP A 694 9.44 -44.23 14.31
N PHE A 695 9.40 -43.38 13.29
CA PHE A 695 10.49 -42.45 12.99
C PHE A 695 10.67 -41.36 14.06
N ILE A 696 9.58 -40.82 14.62
CA ILE A 696 9.65 -39.85 15.72
C ILE A 696 10.27 -40.48 16.97
N ALA A 697 9.96 -41.75 17.24
CA ALA A 697 10.49 -42.51 18.37
C ALA A 697 11.96 -42.95 18.17
N LEU A 698 12.49 -42.88 16.95
CA LEU A 698 13.89 -43.19 16.66
C LEU A 698 14.80 -42.13 17.32
N GLU A 699 15.55 -42.54 18.35
CA GLU A 699 16.47 -41.67 19.08
C GLU A 699 17.51 -41.02 18.14
N SER A 700 17.98 -39.82 18.51
CA SER A 700 19.07 -39.13 17.80
C SER A 700 20.33 -40.00 17.84
N GLY A 701 20.71 -40.60 16.70
CA GLY A 701 21.79 -41.58 16.61
C GLY A 701 21.36 -43.03 16.51
N GLY A 702 20.07 -43.32 16.29
CA GLY A 702 19.60 -44.65 15.91
C GLY A 702 20.35 -45.22 14.69
N SER A 703 20.38 -46.55 14.55
CA SER A 703 21.12 -47.19 13.46
C SER A 703 20.55 -46.75 12.10
N LEU A 704 21.43 -46.43 11.14
CA LEU A 704 21.01 -46.16 9.76
C LEU A 704 20.23 -47.34 9.15
N GLU A 705 20.42 -48.55 9.68
CA GLU A 705 19.68 -49.74 9.27
C GLU A 705 18.20 -49.65 9.67
N ASN A 706 17.89 -49.16 10.86
CA ASN A 706 16.50 -48.93 11.29
C ASN A 706 15.81 -47.87 10.41
N LEU A 707 16.53 -46.80 10.06
CA LEU A 707 16.00 -45.78 9.16
C LEU A 707 15.77 -46.35 7.75
N LYS A 708 16.70 -47.18 7.27
CA LYS A 708 16.58 -47.87 5.99
C LYS A 708 15.36 -48.80 5.97
N ASP A 709 15.12 -49.53 7.04
CA ASP A 709 13.94 -50.40 7.17
C ASP A 709 12.63 -49.60 7.21
N LEU A 710 12.57 -48.50 7.97
CA LEU A 710 11.42 -47.60 7.97
C LEU A 710 11.16 -46.99 6.59
N SER A 711 12.23 -46.63 5.87
CA SER A 711 12.11 -46.01 4.54
C SER A 711 11.50 -46.95 3.51
N LYS A 712 11.68 -48.28 3.62
CA LYS A 712 11.11 -49.27 2.68
C LYS A 712 9.58 -49.22 2.63
N GLY A 713 8.92 -48.92 3.75
CA GLY A 713 7.46 -48.77 3.82
C GLY A 713 6.96 -47.33 3.64
N ALA A 714 7.86 -46.35 3.67
CA ALA A 714 7.51 -44.93 3.63
C ALA A 714 7.27 -44.47 2.19
N ASN A 715 6.11 -43.84 1.95
CA ASN A 715 5.87 -43.09 0.71
C ASN A 715 6.66 -41.77 0.69
N GLU A 716 6.64 -41.08 -0.43
CA GLU A 716 7.45 -39.89 -0.69
C GLU A 716 7.09 -38.73 0.27
N GLN A 717 5.82 -38.60 0.64
CA GLN A 717 5.38 -37.57 1.60
C GLN A 717 5.90 -37.87 3.01
N THR A 718 5.86 -39.12 3.43
CA THR A 718 6.44 -39.57 4.70
C THR A 718 7.96 -39.42 4.70
N ARG A 719 8.64 -39.74 3.61
CA ARG A 719 10.10 -39.54 3.47
C ARG A 719 10.49 -38.07 3.50
N LEU A 720 9.70 -37.17 2.89
CA LEU A 720 9.92 -35.71 3.00
C LEU A 720 9.72 -35.20 4.43
N PHE A 721 8.69 -35.69 5.13
CA PHE A 721 8.51 -35.41 6.55
C PHE A 721 9.73 -35.85 7.36
N MET A 722 10.21 -37.09 7.14
CA MET A 722 11.41 -37.61 7.78
C MET A 722 12.62 -36.72 7.49
N LEU A 723 12.88 -36.36 6.22
CA LEU A 723 13.99 -35.48 5.83
C LEU A 723 14.01 -34.16 6.60
N ARG A 724 12.84 -33.50 6.73
CA ARG A 724 12.72 -32.25 7.49
C ARG A 724 13.06 -32.46 8.96
N LYS A 725 12.51 -33.50 9.57
CA LYS A 725 12.69 -33.81 11.00
C LYS A 725 14.09 -34.33 11.34
N ILE A 726 14.79 -34.99 10.42
CA ILE A 726 16.18 -35.40 10.64
C ILE A 726 17.10 -34.19 10.82
N ALA A 727 16.90 -33.12 10.04
CA ALA A 727 17.65 -31.88 10.21
C ALA A 727 17.41 -31.24 11.59
N GLU A 728 16.27 -31.54 12.21
CA GLU A 728 15.93 -31.05 13.54
C GLU A 728 16.52 -31.90 14.66
N LYS A 729 16.54 -33.23 14.48
CA LYS A 729 16.81 -34.17 15.57
C LYS A 729 18.25 -34.69 15.60
N TRP A 730 18.93 -34.77 14.47
CA TRP A 730 20.18 -35.54 14.35
C TRP A 730 21.40 -34.62 14.23
N PRO A 731 22.54 -35.00 14.83
CA PRO A 731 23.81 -34.30 14.62
C PRO A 731 24.13 -34.21 13.12
N HIS A 732 24.69 -33.08 12.67
CA HIS A 732 24.94 -32.76 11.26
C HIS A 732 25.49 -33.95 10.44
N ALA A 733 26.54 -34.62 10.91
CA ALA A 733 27.17 -35.73 10.18
C ALA A 733 26.23 -36.94 10.01
N GLN A 734 25.39 -37.23 11.00
CA GLN A 734 24.41 -38.31 10.94
C GLN A 734 23.19 -37.90 10.09
N ALA A 735 22.77 -36.63 10.18
CA ALA A 735 21.68 -36.10 9.38
C ALA A 735 21.95 -36.18 7.87
N GLU A 736 23.19 -35.94 7.45
CA GLU A 736 23.61 -36.06 6.05
C GLU A 736 23.56 -37.51 5.54
N GLN A 737 24.08 -38.46 6.32
CA GLN A 737 24.02 -39.89 6.00
C GLN A 737 22.59 -40.41 5.95
N ALA A 738 21.75 -39.96 6.88
CA ALA A 738 20.35 -40.29 6.93
C ALA A 738 19.56 -39.70 5.76
N ALA A 739 19.88 -38.47 5.34
CA ALA A 739 19.31 -37.88 4.12
C ALA A 739 19.70 -38.68 2.87
N GLN A 740 20.90 -39.27 2.82
CA GLN A 740 21.29 -40.16 1.72
C GLN A 740 20.43 -41.44 1.70
N VAL A 741 20.15 -42.05 2.85
CA VAL A 741 19.27 -43.23 2.95
C VAL A 741 17.84 -42.88 2.49
N LEU A 742 17.28 -41.78 2.97
CA LEU A 742 15.91 -41.37 2.62
C LEU A 742 15.73 -40.96 1.16
N THR A 743 16.82 -40.61 0.46
CA THR A 743 16.78 -40.15 -0.93
C THR A 743 17.20 -41.19 -1.97
N ALA A 744 17.74 -42.35 -1.55
CA ALA A 744 18.30 -43.37 -2.44
C ALA A 744 17.27 -43.91 -3.45
N ASP A 745 16.04 -44.17 -2.99
CA ASP A 745 14.99 -44.82 -3.77
C ASP A 745 13.76 -43.92 -4.00
N LEU A 746 13.90 -42.60 -3.91
CA LEU A 746 12.77 -41.70 -4.15
C LEU A 746 12.35 -41.71 -5.61
N ASN A 747 11.05 -41.83 -5.85
CA ASN A 747 10.46 -41.53 -7.15
C ASN A 747 10.56 -40.02 -7.40
N LEU A 748 11.40 -39.65 -8.35
CA LEU A 748 11.80 -38.26 -8.56
C LEU A 748 10.69 -37.40 -9.16
N ILE A 749 9.78 -38.01 -9.92
CA ILE A 749 8.61 -37.34 -10.47
C ILE A 749 7.67 -36.96 -9.31
N GLU A 750 7.44 -37.89 -8.38
CA GLU A 750 6.60 -37.65 -7.20
C GLU A 750 7.25 -36.69 -6.21
N LEU A 751 8.58 -36.69 -6.12
CA LEU A 751 9.32 -35.77 -5.28
C LEU A 751 9.28 -34.34 -5.82
N LYS A 752 9.44 -34.17 -7.14
CA LYS A 752 9.25 -32.88 -7.82
C LYS A 752 7.83 -32.36 -7.58
N TYR A 753 6.84 -33.26 -7.63
CA TYR A 753 5.44 -32.96 -7.30
C TYR A 753 5.26 -32.45 -5.88
N LEU A 754 5.73 -33.19 -4.88
CA LEU A 754 5.58 -32.81 -3.48
C LEU A 754 6.35 -31.53 -3.12
N LEU A 755 7.51 -31.28 -3.75
CA LEU A 755 8.30 -30.07 -3.48
C LEU A 755 7.68 -28.81 -4.08
N GLN A 756 7.10 -28.90 -5.27
CA GLN A 756 6.33 -27.80 -5.86
C GLN A 756 5.04 -27.52 -5.06
N GLY A 757 4.45 -28.56 -4.44
CA GLY A 757 3.30 -28.46 -3.55
C GLY A 757 3.57 -27.66 -2.27
N ILE A 758 4.77 -27.81 -1.72
CA ILE A 758 5.11 -27.21 -0.43
C ILE A 758 5.75 -25.82 -0.58
N GLU A 759 6.42 -25.55 -1.69
CA GLU A 759 7.03 -24.24 -1.96
C GLU A 759 6.75 -23.77 -3.40
N PRO A 760 5.51 -23.34 -3.70
CA PRO A 760 5.06 -23.06 -5.06
C PRO A 760 5.82 -21.93 -5.79
N ASN A 761 6.54 -21.09 -5.04
CA ASN A 761 7.33 -19.98 -5.59
C ASN A 761 8.83 -20.28 -5.72
N THR A 762 9.30 -21.44 -5.23
CA THR A 762 10.70 -21.84 -5.42
C THR A 762 10.80 -22.45 -6.81
N ARG A 763 11.07 -21.62 -7.83
CA ARG A 763 11.55 -22.16 -9.11
C ARG A 763 12.85 -22.90 -8.78
N PHE A 764 12.83 -24.22 -8.84
CA PHE A 764 14.02 -25.07 -8.77
C PHE A 764 14.85 -24.86 -10.06
N VAL A 765 15.34 -23.65 -10.28
CA VAL A 765 16.13 -23.28 -11.45
C VAL A 765 17.44 -24.05 -11.38
N GLY A 766 17.59 -25.05 -12.25
CA GLY A 766 18.81 -25.83 -12.40
C GLY A 766 18.87 -27.15 -11.60
N ALA A 767 17.75 -27.68 -11.10
CA ALA A 767 17.66 -29.04 -10.56
C ALA A 767 16.82 -29.95 -11.48
N ASP A 768 17.26 -30.07 -12.73
CA ASP A 768 16.58 -30.82 -13.78
C ASP A 768 16.94 -32.31 -13.78
N SER A 769 17.95 -32.72 -13.00
CA SER A 769 18.39 -34.10 -12.90
C SER A 769 18.07 -34.76 -11.55
N PRO A 770 17.87 -36.09 -11.53
CA PRO A 770 17.79 -36.93 -10.33
C PRO A 770 18.79 -36.55 -9.23
N ASP A 771 20.05 -36.37 -9.62
CA ASP A 771 21.15 -36.13 -8.70
C ASP A 771 21.14 -34.71 -8.15
N GLN A 772 20.67 -33.74 -8.94
CA GLN A 772 20.54 -32.36 -8.50
C GLN A 772 19.42 -32.20 -7.46
N LEU A 773 18.27 -32.86 -7.65
CA LEU A 773 17.17 -32.82 -6.68
C LEU A 773 17.56 -33.51 -5.35
N ARG A 774 18.22 -34.67 -5.43
CA ARG A 774 18.78 -35.36 -4.27
C ARG A 774 19.86 -34.53 -3.57
N ARG A 775 20.68 -33.80 -4.34
CA ARG A 775 21.71 -32.90 -3.79
C ARG A 775 21.07 -31.69 -3.10
N PHE A 776 20.03 -31.10 -3.68
CA PHE A 776 19.29 -30.00 -3.09
C PHE A 776 18.72 -30.40 -1.72
N LEU A 777 18.00 -31.52 -1.64
CA LEU A 777 17.43 -32.00 -0.38
C LEU A 777 18.49 -32.27 0.69
N ARG A 778 19.62 -32.87 0.29
CA ARG A 778 20.78 -33.06 1.18
C ARG A 778 21.35 -31.72 1.65
N MET A 779 21.47 -30.74 0.77
CA MET A 779 21.95 -29.39 1.11
C MET A 779 20.99 -28.63 2.02
N SER A 780 19.67 -28.77 1.85
CA SER A 780 18.68 -28.15 2.73
C SER A 780 18.75 -28.71 4.15
N VAL A 781 18.88 -30.04 4.29
CA VAL A 781 19.12 -30.70 5.58
C VAL A 781 20.44 -30.22 6.19
N ARG A 782 21.51 -30.17 5.38
CA ARG A 782 22.84 -29.69 5.80
C ARG A 782 22.79 -28.26 6.34
N ASN A 783 22.18 -27.34 5.60
CA ASN A 783 22.09 -25.93 5.97
C ASN A 783 21.28 -25.75 7.25
N ALA A 784 20.12 -26.42 7.37
CA ALA A 784 19.31 -26.37 8.59
C ALA A 784 20.07 -26.90 9.82
N ALA A 785 20.82 -27.99 9.68
CA ALA A 785 21.66 -28.53 10.76
C ALA A 785 22.83 -27.59 11.13
N LEU A 786 23.46 -26.93 10.16
CA LEU A 786 24.51 -25.95 10.40
C LEU A 786 24.00 -24.71 11.13
N THR A 787 22.82 -24.19 10.74
CA THR A 787 22.20 -23.03 11.40
C THR A 787 21.91 -23.32 12.87
N ARG A 788 21.43 -24.53 13.22
CA ARG A 788 21.22 -24.93 14.63
C ARG A 788 22.52 -25.03 15.41
N LYS A 789 23.53 -25.66 14.82
CA LYS A 789 24.87 -25.73 15.43
C LYS A 789 25.42 -24.33 15.71
N ALA A 790 25.21 -23.37 14.82
CA ALA A 790 25.61 -21.98 15.01
C ALA A 790 24.78 -21.26 16.11
N ALA A 791 23.52 -21.66 16.30
CA ALA A 791 22.65 -21.18 17.37
C ALA A 791 22.94 -21.78 18.76
N GLY A 792 23.89 -22.74 18.86
CA GLY A 792 24.28 -23.35 20.13
C GLY A 792 23.26 -24.34 20.71
N THR A 793 22.27 -24.76 19.90
CA THR A 793 21.24 -25.76 20.23
C THR A 793 21.55 -27.13 19.66
#